data_AF-A0A557NTJ1-F1
#
_entry.id   AF-A0A557NTJ1-F1
#
_cell.length_a   1.000
_cell.length_b   1.000
_cell.length_c   1.000
_cell.angle_alpha   90.00
_cell.angle_beta   90.00
_cell.angle_gamma   90.00
#
_symmetry.space_group_name_H-M   'P 1'
#
loop_
_entity.id
_entity.type
_entity.pdbx_description
1 polymer ?
#
loop_
_entity_poly.entity_id
_entity_poly.type
_entity_poly.pdbx_seq_one_letter_code
_entity_poly.pdbx_strand_id
1 'polypeptide(L)'
;HIPVSKLYSINSNVVVDSILFFTPAMQMDERLGLATSGYFYHFHEHQLIQEFHIKGDNRCFFSPTVSTHDYLNSTQYIQKVTNTIGVYYQLGGKPATNQHVIYLPTAITREQLDNVNEEWLLEHGMAIDVEALLAARDEAVIESDAQNQSSQSDVVKIKTHIVKSNSDTGKRETWPEIAAQYNLSARELLDFNPSYNDDPMRLAVGDNLVVSAPPQMQPQGVSITEPATTPKDYQCAANCSYEYQRPSFKTVHDARIAGSTLYPLYSQYLVEETLPVARIQTLPQRTFTIGVFFDGTGQNAKNDEYKETHGDKSRTNIARLFDAYPQEPGKSDAIYVSGVGTVDMEQFDPSVIDEGKDESGLAQALGVELTNLLSRQATWLDSNPEIKALLNDDERAKLIKTSALYKWQSLIKQLQVIIKDLGDRDIYSDITHLQFDVFGFSRGAALARHFVNAALKGIPDYDKPRNGDDGLGITPNLLGTKSSDAFNSNQGYEVDSSKAVSVRFVGLFDTVGSFYLPGNQDNGQFKLALEPDCAQTVVQLTAHHEYRHNFPLTSLRQGNTPLPTNFYQEVFPGAHSDVGGGYPWQAQYNKTDLPPRYGIPTPSTYNLEEVGSKQQNLQALAINAQSGYEASSNVEHKLQQEQQQWSQESLGDYQQYGLVALEQGTLHYYRKQPINSALCGLAQERMKQQAEIAGVKWEYDLYHLPKDFEENTEMQALSAHLLAKPIGDIDVPDWLDAVSPNSKTLIHRPHDAMIHSGTATAMEWLVNRPNENTDGSLYREVFDNVDA
;
A
#
# COMPACT_ATOMS: atom_id res chain seq x y z
N HIS A 1 -18.27 -36.44 23.61
CA HIS A 1 -18.11 -36.82 25.02
C HIS A 1 -16.70 -36.44 25.44
N ILE A 2 -16.53 -35.46 26.35
CA ILE A 2 -15.21 -35.06 26.87
C ILE A 2 -14.57 -36.25 27.60
N PRO A 3 -13.27 -36.51 27.43
CA PRO A 3 -12.57 -37.53 28.21
C PRO A 3 -12.33 -37.02 29.65
N VAL A 4 -13.37 -37.01 30.49
CA VAL A 4 -13.15 -36.98 31.94
C VAL A 4 -12.55 -38.33 32.31
N SER A 5 -11.25 -38.36 32.51
CA SER A 5 -10.56 -39.55 33.00
C SER A 5 -10.95 -39.73 34.46
N LYS A 6 -11.88 -40.65 34.70
CA LYS A 6 -12.39 -41.00 36.04
C LYS A 6 -11.64 -42.23 36.54
N LEU A 7 -10.94 -42.09 37.64
CA LEU A 7 -10.37 -43.22 38.38
C LEU A 7 -11.41 -43.70 39.38
N TYR A 8 -11.78 -44.98 39.27
CA TYR A 8 -12.72 -45.63 40.17
C TYR A 8 -11.96 -46.52 41.15
N SER A 9 -12.41 -46.57 42.41
CA SER A 9 -11.94 -47.61 43.32
C SER A 9 -12.43 -48.97 42.82
N ILE A 10 -11.54 -49.97 42.84
CA ILE A 10 -11.81 -51.33 42.36
C ILE A 10 -13.08 -51.86 43.04
N ASN A 11 -14.08 -52.24 42.23
CA ASN A 11 -15.41 -52.71 42.64
C ASN A 11 -16.36 -51.66 43.25
N SER A 12 -16.19 -50.37 42.94
CA SER A 12 -17.15 -49.31 43.31
C SER A 12 -17.50 -48.42 42.11
N ASN A 13 -18.72 -47.85 42.09
CA ASN A 13 -19.12 -46.78 41.16
C ASN A 13 -18.72 -45.38 41.67
N VAL A 14 -17.83 -45.30 42.67
CA VAL A 14 -17.38 -44.04 43.25
C VAL A 14 -16.15 -43.56 42.49
N VAL A 15 -16.27 -42.39 41.86
CA VAL A 15 -15.13 -41.68 41.26
C VAL A 15 -14.26 -41.18 42.41
N VAL A 16 -13.01 -41.66 42.46
CA VAL A 16 -12.04 -41.26 43.48
C VAL A 16 -11.30 -40.03 43.02
N ASP A 17 -10.77 -40.05 41.79
CA ASP A 17 -10.09 -38.92 41.19
C ASP A 17 -10.66 -38.63 39.79
N SER A 18 -10.70 -37.36 39.41
CA SER A 18 -11.12 -36.94 38.08
C SER A 18 -10.31 -35.76 37.58
N ILE A 19 -10.00 -35.76 36.29
CA ILE A 19 -9.20 -34.74 35.61
C ILE A 19 -10.08 -34.02 34.58
N LEU A 20 -10.00 -32.69 34.55
CA LEU A 20 -10.60 -31.83 33.54
C LEU A 20 -9.51 -31.34 32.58
N PHE A 21 -9.79 -31.34 31.28
CA PHE A 21 -8.86 -30.85 30.26
C PHE A 21 -9.34 -29.52 29.69
N PHE A 22 -8.40 -28.64 29.38
CA PHE A 22 -8.65 -27.37 28.69
C PHE A 22 -7.48 -27.04 27.75
N THR A 23 -7.71 -26.14 26.80
CA THR A 23 -6.66 -25.64 25.90
C THR A 23 -6.03 -24.39 26.51
N PRO A 24 -4.73 -24.38 26.85
CA PRO A 24 -4.06 -23.18 27.33
C PRO A 24 -3.81 -22.22 26.17
N ALA A 25 -4.20 -20.96 26.33
CA ALA A 25 -3.95 -19.88 25.40
C ALA A 25 -3.29 -18.69 26.11
N MET A 26 -2.55 -17.90 25.35
CA MET A 26 -1.96 -16.66 25.80
C MET A 26 -2.76 -15.51 25.21
N GLN A 27 -2.97 -14.46 25.98
CA GLN A 27 -3.54 -13.23 25.45
C GLN A 27 -2.43 -12.32 24.95
N MET A 28 -2.69 -11.68 23.83
CA MET A 28 -1.88 -10.59 23.30
C MET A 28 -2.81 -9.62 22.60
N ASP A 29 -2.78 -8.36 22.99
CA ASP A 29 -3.79 -7.35 22.67
C ASP A 29 -5.23 -7.90 22.87
N GLU A 30 -6.06 -7.85 21.82
CA GLU A 30 -7.44 -8.36 21.81
C GLU A 30 -7.54 -9.78 21.26
N ARG A 31 -6.43 -10.54 21.24
CA ARG A 31 -6.39 -11.91 20.71
C ARG A 31 -5.92 -12.93 21.72
N LEU A 32 -6.51 -14.12 21.61
CA LEU A 32 -5.93 -15.33 22.17
C LEU A 32 -5.13 -16.06 21.08
N GLY A 33 -3.94 -16.52 21.44
CA GLY A 33 -3.10 -17.35 20.59
C GLY A 33 -2.47 -18.50 21.35
N LEU A 34 -2.01 -19.52 20.63
CA LEU A 34 -1.35 -20.69 21.19
C LEU A 34 0.16 -20.51 21.18
N ALA A 35 0.83 -20.66 22.31
CA ALA A 35 2.29 -20.55 22.35
C ALA A 35 2.98 -21.61 21.47
N THR A 36 3.99 -21.20 20.70
CA THR A 36 4.79 -22.04 19.78
C THR A 36 6.16 -22.42 20.33
N SER A 37 6.56 -21.83 21.46
CA SER A 37 7.78 -22.11 22.19
C SER A 37 7.55 -21.86 23.69
N GLY A 38 8.46 -22.35 24.53
CA GLY A 38 8.38 -22.21 25.99
C GLY A 38 7.82 -23.46 26.68
N TYR A 39 7.34 -23.25 27.91
CA TYR A 39 6.95 -24.32 28.83
C TYR A 39 5.67 -23.95 29.59
N PHE A 40 4.81 -24.95 29.79
CA PHE A 40 3.69 -24.86 30.73
C PHE A 40 3.98 -25.68 31.98
N TYR A 41 3.48 -25.22 33.12
CA TYR A 41 3.62 -25.94 34.40
C TYR A 41 2.28 -25.99 35.12
N HIS A 42 1.86 -27.17 35.56
CA HIS A 42 0.72 -27.35 36.45
C HIS A 42 1.21 -27.52 37.89
N PHE A 43 0.74 -26.65 38.78
CA PHE A 43 0.98 -26.70 40.22
C PHE A 43 -0.29 -27.05 40.98
N HIS A 44 -0.14 -27.79 42.07
CA HIS A 44 -1.18 -28.03 43.07
C HIS A 44 -0.54 -27.99 44.44
N GLU A 45 -1.11 -27.21 45.37
CA GLU A 45 -0.54 -26.99 46.71
C GLU A 45 0.94 -26.55 46.66
N HIS A 46 1.29 -25.65 45.73
CA HIS A 46 2.65 -25.16 45.46
C HIS A 46 3.66 -26.23 45.03
N GLN A 47 3.21 -27.45 44.73
CA GLN A 47 4.04 -28.53 44.22
C GLN A 47 3.87 -28.68 42.72
N LEU A 48 4.98 -28.90 42.02
CA LEU A 48 4.97 -29.12 40.58
C LEU A 48 4.40 -30.50 40.30
N ILE A 49 3.28 -30.54 39.60
CA ILE A 49 2.59 -31.77 39.20
C ILE A 49 3.10 -32.25 37.84
N GLN A 50 3.19 -31.35 36.86
CA GLN A 50 3.63 -31.68 35.52
C GLN A 50 4.22 -30.45 34.80
N GLU A 51 5.39 -30.63 34.19
CA GLU A 51 5.95 -29.69 33.22
C GLU A 51 5.66 -30.19 31.80
N PHE A 52 5.37 -29.25 30.89
CA PHE A 52 5.16 -29.50 29.47
C PHE A 52 6.10 -28.61 28.65
N HIS A 53 6.78 -29.20 27.66
CA HIS A 53 7.65 -28.48 26.73
C HIS A 53 6.97 -28.32 25.38
N ILE A 54 6.89 -27.08 24.88
CA ILE A 54 6.30 -26.73 23.59
C ILE A 54 7.32 -26.97 22.48
N LYS A 55 6.94 -27.68 21.42
CA LYS A 55 7.86 -28.06 20.35
C LYS A 55 8.11 -26.90 19.37
N GLY A 56 9.32 -26.36 19.39
CA GLY A 56 9.75 -25.14 18.69
C GLY A 56 9.79 -25.11 17.15
N ASP A 57 8.87 -25.78 16.45
CA ASP A 57 8.76 -25.77 14.97
C ASP A 57 7.43 -25.16 14.48
N ASN A 58 6.94 -24.09 15.13
CA ASN A 58 5.61 -23.50 14.89
C ASN A 58 4.44 -24.48 15.07
N ARG A 59 4.63 -25.52 15.88
CA ARG A 59 3.58 -26.47 16.23
C ARG A 59 3.16 -26.13 17.66
N CYS A 60 1.97 -25.57 17.83
CA CYS A 60 1.36 -25.21 19.12
C CYS A 60 1.08 -26.39 20.08
N PHE A 61 1.72 -27.53 19.83
CA PHE A 61 1.59 -28.72 20.64
C PHE A 61 2.79 -28.89 21.57
N PHE A 62 2.52 -29.45 22.74
CA PHE A 62 3.50 -29.70 23.79
C PHE A 62 3.51 -31.16 24.20
N SER A 63 4.62 -31.57 24.81
CA SER A 63 4.83 -32.90 25.38
C SER A 63 5.14 -32.78 26.86
N PRO A 64 4.54 -33.63 27.73
CA PRO A 64 4.93 -33.68 29.13
C PRO A 64 6.39 -34.14 29.24
N THR A 65 7.15 -33.49 30.12
CA THR A 65 8.53 -33.86 30.43
C THR A 65 8.56 -34.90 31.54
N VAL A 66 9.75 -35.44 31.83
CA VAL A 66 9.97 -36.32 32.99
C VAL A 66 10.26 -35.54 34.28
N SER A 67 10.13 -34.21 34.25
CA SER A 67 10.35 -33.36 35.41
C SER A 67 9.28 -33.60 36.48
N THR A 68 9.72 -33.56 37.73
CA THR A 68 8.93 -33.63 38.95
C THR A 68 9.34 -32.47 39.85
N HIS A 69 8.62 -32.26 40.95
CA HIS A 69 9.01 -31.21 41.91
C HIS A 69 10.44 -31.39 42.45
N ASP A 70 10.93 -32.62 42.64
CA ASP A 70 12.26 -32.88 43.20
C ASP A 70 13.36 -33.07 42.14
N TYR A 71 12.99 -33.20 40.87
CA TYR A 71 13.92 -33.51 39.78
C TYR A 71 13.49 -32.84 38.48
N LEU A 72 14.32 -31.91 37.96
CA LEU A 72 14.08 -31.22 36.70
C LEU A 72 14.90 -31.84 35.56
N ASN A 73 14.22 -32.20 34.48
CA ASN A 73 14.83 -32.62 33.22
C ASN A 73 13.91 -32.25 32.04
N SER A 74 13.92 -30.98 31.69
CA SER A 74 13.07 -30.39 30.65
C SER A 74 13.43 -30.87 29.22
N THR A 75 14.58 -31.52 29.05
CA THR A 75 15.05 -32.03 27.74
C THR A 75 14.51 -33.42 27.39
N GLN A 76 14.11 -34.20 28.39
CA GLN A 76 13.57 -35.53 28.18
C GLN A 76 12.04 -35.50 28.30
N TYR A 77 11.36 -35.88 27.22
CA TYR A 77 9.91 -35.84 27.13
C TYR A 77 9.31 -37.20 26.79
N ILE A 78 8.07 -37.39 27.25
CA ILE A 78 7.26 -38.53 26.89
C ILE A 78 6.87 -38.36 25.41
N GLN A 79 6.97 -39.40 24.58
CA GLN A 79 6.59 -39.37 23.17
C GLN A 79 5.06 -39.34 22.97
N LYS A 80 4.40 -38.39 23.63
CA LYS A 80 2.99 -38.06 23.51
C LYS A 80 2.90 -36.55 23.28
N VAL A 81 2.10 -36.15 22.29
CA VAL A 81 1.90 -34.76 21.90
C VAL A 81 0.45 -34.40 22.21
N THR A 82 0.24 -33.24 22.82
CA THR A 82 -1.08 -32.73 23.20
C THR A 82 -1.11 -31.20 23.05
N ASN A 83 -2.30 -30.64 22.98
CA ASN A 83 -2.58 -29.20 23.03
C ASN A 83 -3.47 -28.85 24.24
N THR A 84 -3.62 -29.77 25.20
CA THR A 84 -4.49 -29.61 26.37
C THR A 84 -3.74 -29.89 27.67
N ILE A 85 -4.06 -29.14 28.73
CA ILE A 85 -3.57 -29.39 30.08
C ILE A 85 -4.68 -30.03 30.89
N GLY A 86 -4.33 -31.09 31.62
CA GLY A 86 -5.23 -31.76 32.57
C GLY A 86 -5.01 -31.23 33.98
N VAL A 87 -6.08 -30.80 34.64
CA VAL A 87 -6.09 -30.34 36.04
C VAL A 87 -7.05 -31.19 36.88
N TYR A 88 -6.85 -31.25 38.19
CA TYR A 88 -7.70 -32.05 39.06
C TYR A 88 -9.09 -31.40 39.19
N TYR A 89 -10.15 -32.16 38.93
CA TYR A 89 -11.52 -31.79 39.27
C TYR A 89 -11.87 -32.32 40.66
N GLN A 90 -11.57 -33.59 40.93
CA GLN A 90 -11.72 -34.20 42.25
C GLN A 90 -10.49 -35.03 42.60
N LEU A 91 -10.09 -34.98 43.87
CA LEU A 91 -9.08 -35.84 44.48
C LEU A 91 -9.66 -36.50 45.73
N GLY A 92 -9.60 -37.83 45.81
CA GLY A 92 -10.17 -38.59 46.92
C GLY A 92 -11.68 -38.34 47.13
N GLY A 93 -12.41 -38.06 46.06
CA GLY A 93 -13.85 -37.74 46.07
C GLY A 93 -14.20 -36.33 46.54
N LYS A 94 -13.22 -35.45 46.75
CA LYS A 94 -13.43 -34.04 47.13
C LYS A 94 -13.01 -33.11 45.98
N PRO A 95 -13.65 -31.94 45.80
CA PRO A 95 -13.18 -30.93 44.86
C PRO A 95 -11.72 -30.55 45.12
N ALA A 96 -10.92 -30.48 44.06
CA ALA A 96 -9.54 -30.02 44.17
C ALA A 96 -9.48 -28.50 44.06
N THR A 97 -8.75 -27.86 44.97
CA THR A 97 -8.56 -26.40 45.05
C THR A 97 -7.07 -26.06 45.00
N ASN A 98 -6.70 -24.78 44.99
CA ASN A 98 -5.30 -24.33 45.03
C ASN A 98 -4.42 -24.93 43.91
N GLN A 99 -4.91 -24.82 42.68
CA GLN A 99 -4.20 -25.24 41.47
C GLN A 99 -3.85 -24.03 40.63
N HIS A 100 -2.68 -24.04 40.03
CA HIS A 100 -2.21 -22.98 39.14
C HIS A 100 -1.65 -23.57 37.87
N VAL A 101 -1.84 -22.88 36.75
CA VAL A 101 -1.11 -23.17 35.51
C VAL A 101 -0.37 -21.91 35.11
N ILE A 102 0.92 -22.06 34.87
CA ILE A 102 1.80 -20.96 34.47
C ILE A 102 2.49 -21.26 33.15
N TYR A 103 2.96 -20.20 32.49
CA TYR A 103 3.77 -20.24 31.30
C TYR A 103 5.12 -19.57 31.55
N LEU A 104 6.19 -20.16 31.04
CA LEU A 104 7.52 -19.55 31.00
C LEU A 104 8.13 -19.68 29.60
N PRO A 105 8.78 -18.61 29.09
CA PRO A 105 9.45 -18.66 27.78
C PRO A 105 10.69 -19.56 27.80
N THR A 106 11.29 -19.78 28.98
CA THR A 106 12.43 -20.67 29.22
C THR A 106 12.11 -21.68 30.31
N ALA A 107 12.86 -22.78 30.36
CA ALA A 107 12.66 -23.80 31.40
C ALA A 107 12.83 -23.20 32.80
N ILE A 108 11.96 -23.59 33.73
CA ILE A 108 12.05 -23.19 35.13
C ILE A 108 13.39 -23.63 35.74
N THR A 109 14.02 -22.73 36.47
CA THR A 109 15.26 -23.06 37.20
C THR A 109 14.92 -23.70 38.55
N ARG A 110 15.89 -24.43 39.13
CA ARG A 110 15.75 -24.98 40.49
C ARG A 110 15.48 -23.87 41.51
N GLU A 111 16.20 -22.76 41.40
CA GLU A 111 16.04 -21.60 42.26
C GLU A 111 14.63 -21.00 42.18
N GLN A 112 14.07 -20.84 40.97
CA GLN A 112 12.69 -20.39 40.81
C GLN A 112 11.71 -21.39 41.43
N LEU A 113 11.88 -22.69 41.18
CA LEU A 113 11.00 -23.74 41.72
C LEU A 113 11.02 -23.80 43.26
N ASP A 114 12.18 -23.60 43.89
CA ASP A 114 12.34 -23.58 45.34
C ASP A 114 11.68 -22.35 46.01
N ASN A 115 11.49 -21.27 45.25
CA ASN A 115 10.94 -20.00 45.74
C ASN A 115 9.51 -19.73 45.26
N VAL A 116 8.83 -20.74 44.69
CA VAL A 116 7.43 -20.61 44.24
C VAL A 116 6.52 -20.23 45.41
N ASN A 117 5.79 -19.14 45.23
CA ASN A 117 4.73 -18.68 46.12
C ASN A 117 3.53 -18.19 45.30
N GLU A 118 2.45 -17.82 45.97
CA GLU A 118 1.20 -17.40 45.31
C GLU A 118 1.38 -16.17 44.41
N GLU A 119 2.15 -15.17 44.85
CA GLU A 119 2.44 -13.96 44.06
C GLU A 119 3.17 -14.31 42.76
N TRP A 120 4.20 -15.15 42.84
CA TRP A 120 4.98 -15.59 41.69
C TRP A 120 4.15 -16.43 40.70
N LEU A 121 3.23 -17.28 41.21
CA LEU A 121 2.33 -18.07 40.37
C LEU A 121 1.34 -17.20 39.59
N LEU A 122 0.81 -16.13 40.21
CA LEU A 122 -0.11 -15.20 39.57
C LEU A 122 0.58 -14.24 38.60
N GLU A 123 1.87 -13.97 38.78
CA GLU A 123 2.67 -13.20 37.82
C GLU A 123 2.90 -13.95 36.50
N HIS A 124 3.07 -15.27 36.57
CA HIS A 124 3.45 -16.11 35.42
C HIS A 124 2.28 -16.94 34.83
N GLY A 125 1.08 -16.80 35.37
CA GLY A 125 -0.06 -17.62 34.96
C GLY A 125 -1.35 -17.24 35.65
N MET A 126 -2.16 -18.25 35.96
CA MET A 126 -3.43 -18.05 36.65
C MET A 126 -3.76 -19.17 37.65
N ALA A 127 -4.51 -18.82 38.68
CA ALA A 127 -5.22 -19.79 39.51
C ALA A 127 -6.33 -20.46 38.68
N ILE A 128 -6.52 -21.76 38.87
CA ILE A 128 -7.51 -22.54 38.12
C ILE A 128 -8.84 -22.58 38.85
N ASP A 129 -9.85 -21.96 38.25
CA ASP A 129 -11.25 -22.09 38.64
C ASP A 129 -11.92 -23.20 37.80
N VAL A 130 -12.14 -24.34 38.46
CA VAL A 130 -12.71 -25.51 37.81
C VAL A 130 -14.20 -25.34 37.52
N GLU A 131 -14.93 -24.54 38.32
CA GLU A 131 -16.33 -24.25 38.06
C GLU A 131 -16.50 -23.34 36.85
N ALA A 132 -15.65 -22.32 36.72
CA ALA A 132 -15.63 -21.43 35.56
C ALA A 132 -15.21 -22.17 34.27
N LEU A 133 -14.24 -23.09 34.34
CA LEU A 133 -13.90 -23.96 33.21
C LEU A 133 -15.08 -24.83 32.75
N LEU A 134 -15.87 -25.35 33.69
CA LEU A 134 -17.07 -26.12 33.39
C LEU A 134 -18.19 -25.24 32.82
N ALA A 135 -18.32 -23.99 33.28
CA ALA A 135 -19.29 -23.05 32.73
C ALA A 135 -18.93 -22.63 31.30
N ALA A 136 -17.64 -22.37 31.02
CA ALA A 136 -17.15 -22.05 29.69
C ALA A 136 -17.38 -23.17 28.66
N ARG A 137 -17.40 -24.44 29.11
CA ARG A 137 -17.80 -25.58 28.27
C ARG A 137 -19.25 -25.46 27.79
N ASP A 138 -20.14 -25.01 28.66
CA ASP A 138 -21.58 -24.95 28.40
C ASP A 138 -22.02 -23.58 27.87
N GLU A 139 -21.06 -22.67 27.62
CA GLU A 139 -21.33 -21.36 27.02
C GLU A 139 -21.92 -21.53 25.62
N ALA A 140 -23.02 -20.83 25.35
CA ALA A 140 -23.64 -20.86 24.03
C ALA A 140 -22.68 -20.30 22.98
N VAL A 141 -22.59 -20.99 21.84
CA VAL A 141 -21.89 -20.45 20.68
C VAL A 141 -22.64 -19.21 20.20
N ILE A 142 -21.94 -18.08 20.13
CA ILE A 142 -22.47 -16.84 19.60
C ILE A 142 -22.32 -16.92 18.08
N GLU A 143 -23.45 -16.90 17.37
CA GLU A 143 -23.44 -16.75 15.92
C GLU A 143 -22.80 -15.40 15.58
N SER A 144 -21.62 -15.44 14.96
CA SER A 144 -20.96 -14.22 14.48
C SER A 144 -21.65 -13.75 13.19
N ASP A 145 -21.70 -12.44 12.95
CA ASP A 145 -22.19 -11.88 11.66
C ASP A 145 -21.41 -12.43 10.45
N ALA A 146 -20.17 -12.89 10.67
CA ALA A 146 -19.35 -13.60 9.68
C ALA A 146 -19.92 -14.98 9.28
N GLN A 147 -20.62 -15.68 10.18
CA GLN A 147 -21.32 -16.93 9.84
C GLN A 147 -22.66 -16.69 9.13
N ASN A 148 -23.32 -15.55 9.33
CA ASN A 148 -24.49 -15.16 8.54
C ASN A 148 -24.12 -14.78 7.09
N GLN A 149 -22.89 -14.33 6.84
CA GLN A 149 -22.38 -14.18 5.47
C GLN A 149 -21.96 -15.51 4.83
N SER A 150 -21.56 -16.52 5.61
CA SER A 150 -21.25 -17.86 5.07
C SER A 150 -22.50 -18.74 4.86
N SER A 151 -23.60 -18.45 5.56
CA SER A 151 -24.88 -19.18 5.43
C SER A 151 -25.98 -18.43 4.66
N GLN A 152 -25.70 -17.21 4.20
CA GLN A 152 -26.22 -16.68 2.93
C GLN A 152 -25.12 -16.60 1.87
N SER A 153 -24.37 -17.70 1.70
CA SER A 153 -24.07 -18.04 0.32
C SER A 153 -25.41 -18.39 -0.32
N ASP A 154 -26.04 -17.41 -0.97
CA ASP A 154 -26.77 -17.75 -2.19
C ASP A 154 -25.78 -18.63 -2.95
N VAL A 155 -25.99 -19.94 -2.94
CA VAL A 155 -25.24 -20.85 -3.80
C VAL A 155 -25.42 -20.24 -5.17
N VAL A 156 -24.40 -19.52 -5.65
CA VAL A 156 -24.41 -18.88 -6.96
C VAL A 156 -24.45 -20.07 -7.89
N LYS A 157 -25.67 -20.50 -8.21
CA LYS A 157 -25.92 -21.59 -9.14
C LYS A 157 -25.24 -21.12 -10.40
N ILE A 158 -24.16 -21.81 -10.75
CA ILE A 158 -23.44 -21.60 -12.00
C ILE A 158 -24.50 -21.61 -13.07
N LYS A 159 -24.74 -20.45 -13.67
CA LYS A 159 -25.67 -20.36 -14.77
C LYS A 159 -24.95 -20.97 -15.95
N THR A 160 -25.60 -21.91 -16.60
CA THR A 160 -25.10 -22.48 -17.85
C THR A 160 -26.08 -22.21 -18.97
N HIS A 161 -25.55 -22.09 -20.18
CA HIS A 161 -26.30 -21.89 -21.39
C HIS A 161 -26.02 -23.05 -22.35
N ILE A 162 -27.08 -23.74 -22.79
CA ILE A 162 -26.96 -24.76 -23.83
C ILE A 162 -27.15 -24.07 -25.18
N VAL A 163 -26.13 -24.12 -26.04
CA VAL A 163 -26.14 -23.50 -27.37
C VAL A 163 -27.30 -24.06 -28.19
N LYS A 164 -28.16 -23.19 -28.71
CA LYS A 164 -29.35 -23.57 -29.49
C LYS A 164 -29.13 -23.28 -30.98
N SER A 165 -30.04 -23.85 -31.78
CA SER A 165 -30.19 -23.48 -33.19
C SER A 165 -31.26 -22.39 -33.30
N ASN A 166 -30.95 -21.35 -34.08
CA ASN A 166 -31.89 -20.30 -34.42
C ASN A 166 -32.99 -20.88 -35.34
N SER A 167 -34.25 -20.75 -34.93
CA SER A 167 -35.42 -21.34 -35.61
C SER A 167 -35.63 -20.85 -37.04
N ASP A 168 -35.13 -19.66 -37.37
CA ASP A 168 -35.41 -19.00 -38.65
C ASP A 168 -34.29 -19.21 -39.68
N THR A 169 -33.07 -19.48 -39.21
CA THR A 169 -31.89 -19.63 -40.08
C THR A 169 -31.26 -21.03 -40.03
N GLY A 170 -31.65 -21.87 -39.07
CA GLY A 170 -31.08 -23.20 -38.83
C GLY A 170 -29.63 -23.19 -38.33
N LYS A 171 -29.03 -22.00 -38.14
CA LYS A 171 -27.65 -21.84 -37.66
C LYS A 171 -27.61 -21.79 -36.14
N ARG A 172 -26.51 -22.27 -35.55
CA ARG A 172 -26.27 -22.20 -34.10
C ARG A 172 -26.10 -20.76 -33.63
N GLU A 173 -26.43 -20.48 -32.38
CA GLU A 173 -26.08 -19.23 -31.69
C GLU A 173 -24.55 -18.99 -31.69
N THR A 174 -24.15 -17.72 -31.76
CA THR A 174 -22.76 -17.28 -31.74
C THR A 174 -22.35 -16.76 -30.36
N TRP A 175 -21.05 -16.72 -30.06
CA TRP A 175 -20.53 -16.20 -28.78
C TRP A 175 -21.10 -14.81 -28.40
N PRO A 176 -21.17 -13.81 -29.30
CA PRO A 176 -21.77 -12.52 -28.96
C PRO A 176 -23.28 -12.59 -28.68
N GLU A 177 -24.03 -13.42 -29.42
CA GLU A 177 -25.47 -13.59 -29.21
C GLU A 177 -25.78 -14.26 -27.87
N ILE A 178 -24.93 -15.20 -27.44
CA ILE A 178 -25.05 -15.85 -26.14
C ILE A 178 -24.62 -14.88 -25.03
N ALA A 179 -23.49 -14.19 -25.19
CA ALA A 179 -22.95 -13.27 -24.19
C ALA A 179 -23.91 -12.11 -23.88
N ALA A 180 -24.55 -11.54 -24.90
CA ALA A 180 -25.55 -10.49 -24.76
C ALA A 180 -26.78 -10.93 -23.92
N GLN A 181 -27.14 -12.22 -23.91
CA GLN A 181 -28.24 -12.73 -23.08
C GLN A 181 -27.93 -12.68 -21.57
N TYR A 182 -26.64 -12.56 -21.21
CA TYR A 182 -26.17 -12.60 -19.82
C TYR A 182 -25.40 -11.33 -19.41
N ASN A 183 -25.49 -10.24 -20.19
CA ASN A 183 -24.73 -9.00 -19.98
C ASN A 183 -23.21 -9.22 -19.90
N LEU A 184 -22.69 -10.15 -20.71
CA LEU A 184 -21.26 -10.38 -20.87
C LEU A 184 -20.80 -9.89 -22.24
N SER A 185 -19.53 -9.55 -22.37
CA SER A 185 -18.86 -9.51 -23.67
C SER A 185 -18.59 -10.93 -24.18
N ALA A 186 -18.46 -11.07 -25.51
CA ALA A 186 -18.10 -12.36 -26.11
C ALA A 186 -16.75 -12.88 -25.60
N ARG A 187 -15.86 -11.97 -25.18
CA ARG A 187 -14.55 -12.29 -24.60
C ARG A 187 -14.69 -12.82 -23.17
N GLU A 188 -15.46 -12.16 -22.31
CA GLU A 188 -15.74 -12.66 -20.95
C GLU A 188 -16.44 -14.02 -20.96
N LEU A 189 -17.36 -14.23 -21.89
CA LEU A 189 -18.00 -15.53 -22.07
C LEU A 189 -17.01 -16.62 -22.53
N LEU A 190 -16.06 -16.28 -23.42
CA LEU A 190 -15.00 -17.19 -23.84
C LEU A 190 -14.05 -17.49 -22.68
N ASP A 191 -13.71 -16.48 -21.88
CA ASP A 191 -12.85 -16.58 -20.69
C ASP A 191 -13.47 -17.51 -19.63
N PHE A 192 -14.81 -17.54 -19.49
CA PHE A 192 -15.50 -18.52 -18.63
C PHE A 192 -15.46 -19.96 -19.17
N ASN A 193 -15.11 -20.16 -20.44
CA ASN A 193 -15.14 -21.44 -21.14
C ASN A 193 -13.78 -21.74 -21.84
N PRO A 194 -12.67 -21.82 -21.10
CA PRO A 194 -11.31 -21.81 -21.65
C PRO A 194 -11.00 -22.97 -22.61
N SER A 195 -11.78 -24.06 -22.56
CA SER A 195 -11.68 -25.17 -23.54
C SER A 195 -11.96 -24.78 -25.00
N TYR A 196 -12.44 -23.56 -25.24
CA TYR A 196 -12.67 -22.98 -26.56
C TYR A 196 -11.65 -21.90 -26.94
N ASN A 197 -10.67 -21.58 -26.09
CA ASN A 197 -9.68 -20.52 -26.37
C ASN A 197 -8.80 -20.85 -27.59
N ASP A 198 -8.43 -22.12 -27.75
CA ASP A 198 -7.59 -22.58 -28.87
C ASP A 198 -8.33 -22.61 -30.21
N ASP A 199 -9.65 -22.83 -30.18
CA ASP A 199 -10.52 -22.80 -31.37
C ASP A 199 -11.97 -22.40 -30.99
N PRO A 200 -12.27 -21.08 -30.97
CA PRO A 200 -13.60 -20.58 -30.65
C PRO A 200 -14.68 -21.00 -31.66
N MET A 201 -14.28 -21.43 -32.86
CA MET A 201 -15.21 -21.84 -33.91
C MET A 201 -15.76 -23.26 -33.70
N ARG A 202 -15.15 -24.04 -32.79
CA ARG A 202 -15.58 -25.38 -32.38
C ARG A 202 -16.97 -25.44 -31.75
N LEU A 203 -17.48 -24.31 -31.26
CA LEU A 203 -18.79 -24.21 -30.62
C LEU A 203 -19.88 -24.89 -31.47
N ALA A 204 -20.67 -25.78 -30.88
CA ALA A 204 -21.72 -26.54 -31.55
C ALA A 204 -23.06 -26.49 -30.80
N VAL A 205 -24.17 -26.78 -31.51
CA VAL A 205 -25.50 -26.89 -30.87
C VAL A 205 -25.47 -28.03 -29.85
N GLY A 206 -25.93 -27.75 -28.63
CA GLY A 206 -25.92 -28.70 -27.51
C GLY A 206 -24.71 -28.55 -26.57
N ASP A 207 -23.71 -27.75 -26.93
CA ASP A 207 -22.61 -27.42 -26.02
C ASP A 207 -23.14 -26.64 -24.81
N ASN A 208 -22.63 -26.95 -23.61
CA ASN A 208 -23.05 -26.32 -22.37
C ASN A 208 -21.96 -25.34 -21.90
N LEU A 209 -22.25 -24.04 -22.02
CA LEU A 209 -21.35 -22.95 -21.65
C LEU A 209 -21.62 -22.44 -20.25
N VAL A 210 -20.57 -22.13 -19.49
CA VAL A 210 -20.63 -21.40 -18.23
C VAL A 210 -20.83 -19.91 -18.53
N VAL A 211 -21.89 -19.30 -18.02
CA VAL A 211 -22.28 -17.90 -18.30
C VAL A 211 -22.32 -17.02 -17.04
N SER A 212 -21.61 -17.44 -16.01
CA SER A 212 -21.40 -16.71 -14.75
C SER A 212 -20.03 -17.10 -14.19
N ALA A 213 -19.35 -16.19 -13.49
CA ALA A 213 -17.99 -16.42 -12.96
C ALA A 213 -17.84 -17.80 -12.28
N PRO A 214 -16.91 -18.67 -12.72
CA PRO A 214 -16.69 -19.96 -12.08
C PRO A 214 -16.14 -19.75 -10.66
N PRO A 215 -16.57 -20.57 -9.66
CA PRO A 215 -16.14 -20.41 -8.25
C PRO A 215 -14.62 -20.45 -8.05
N GLN A 216 -13.88 -21.03 -9.00
CA GLN A 216 -12.41 -21.13 -8.98
C GLN A 216 -11.68 -19.86 -9.45
N MET A 217 -12.41 -18.84 -9.91
CA MET A 217 -11.86 -17.50 -10.22
C MET A 217 -12.24 -16.46 -9.15
N GLN A 218 -12.74 -16.88 -8.00
CA GLN A 218 -12.86 -15.98 -6.85
C GLN A 218 -11.47 -15.81 -6.21
N PRO A 219 -10.96 -14.57 -6.11
CA PRO A 219 -9.65 -14.32 -5.52
C PRO A 219 -9.66 -14.75 -4.05
N GLN A 220 -8.69 -15.59 -3.67
CA GLN A 220 -8.41 -15.90 -2.27
C GLN A 220 -7.47 -14.80 -1.74
N GLY A 221 -8.02 -13.67 -1.28
CA GLY A 221 -7.23 -12.78 -0.44
C GLY A 221 -7.29 -13.22 1.02
N VAL A 222 -6.45 -12.61 1.85
CA VAL A 222 -6.38 -12.92 3.28
C VAL A 222 -7.60 -12.31 3.96
N SER A 223 -8.56 -13.14 4.37
CA SER A 223 -9.63 -12.74 5.29
C SER A 223 -9.32 -13.31 6.67
N ILE A 224 -9.17 -12.43 7.66
CA ILE A 224 -9.09 -12.78 9.08
C ILE A 224 -10.47 -12.47 9.68
N THR A 225 -11.16 -13.47 10.22
CA THR A 225 -12.41 -13.20 10.93
C THR A 225 -12.13 -12.63 12.33
N GLU A 226 -13.07 -11.83 12.83
CA GLU A 226 -13.05 -11.46 14.25
C GLU A 226 -13.60 -12.62 15.10
N PRO A 227 -13.01 -12.91 16.27
CA PRO A 227 -13.63 -13.79 17.25
C PRO A 227 -14.95 -13.15 17.73
N ALA A 228 -15.92 -13.98 18.10
CA ALA A 228 -17.25 -13.51 18.49
C ALA A 228 -17.25 -12.70 19.81
N THR A 229 -16.20 -12.84 20.62
CA THR A 229 -16.03 -12.13 21.89
C THR A 229 -14.60 -11.67 22.11
N THR A 230 -14.43 -10.58 22.85
CA THR A 230 -13.14 -10.19 23.42
C THR A 230 -12.61 -11.26 24.37
N PRO A 231 -11.28 -11.44 24.51
CA PRO A 231 -10.70 -12.46 25.38
C PRO A 231 -11.20 -12.41 26.84
N LYS A 232 -11.61 -13.56 27.37
CA LYS A 232 -11.92 -13.82 28.79
C LYS A 232 -10.97 -14.87 29.37
N ASP A 233 -11.00 -15.02 30.71
CA ASP A 233 -10.22 -16.03 31.43
C ASP A 233 -10.58 -17.46 31.01
N TYR A 234 -11.88 -17.71 30.84
CA TYR A 234 -12.42 -18.98 30.38
C TYR A 234 -13.53 -18.71 29.36
N GLN A 235 -13.47 -19.39 28.22
CA GLN A 235 -14.46 -19.24 27.15
C GLN A 235 -14.50 -20.48 26.26
N CYS A 236 -15.62 -20.69 25.58
CA CYS A 236 -15.71 -21.79 24.62
C CYS A 236 -14.83 -21.52 23.39
N ALA A 237 -14.23 -22.58 22.85
CA ALA A 237 -13.35 -22.52 21.69
C ALA A 237 -13.97 -21.79 20.48
N ALA A 238 -15.26 -22.02 20.22
CA ALA A 238 -15.97 -21.43 19.08
C ALA A 238 -16.07 -19.90 19.17
N ASN A 239 -16.26 -19.33 20.37
CA ASN A 239 -16.44 -17.89 20.55
C ASN A 239 -15.13 -17.10 20.48
N CYS A 240 -13.99 -17.77 20.62
CA CYS A 240 -12.67 -17.15 20.63
C CYS A 240 -11.74 -17.55 19.49
N SER A 241 -12.11 -18.57 18.71
CA SER A 241 -11.40 -18.92 17.50
C SER A 241 -11.68 -17.91 16.39
N TYR A 242 -10.76 -17.83 15.44
CA TYR A 242 -10.90 -16.98 14.27
C TYR A 242 -10.30 -17.71 13.07
N GLU A 243 -10.88 -17.50 11.88
CA GLU A 243 -10.45 -18.12 10.64
C GLU A 243 -9.45 -17.22 9.90
N TYR A 244 -8.62 -17.88 9.09
CA TYR A 244 -7.61 -17.24 8.24
C TYR A 244 -7.44 -18.09 6.99
N GLN A 245 -7.75 -17.51 5.84
CA GLN A 245 -7.53 -18.15 4.56
C GLN A 245 -6.24 -17.65 3.92
N ARG A 246 -5.47 -18.59 3.35
CA ARG A 246 -4.15 -18.34 2.79
C ARG A 246 -4.05 -18.85 1.35
N PRO A 247 -3.38 -18.12 0.44
CA PRO A 247 -2.70 -18.72 -0.71
C PRO A 247 -1.26 -19.11 -0.31
N SER A 248 -1.01 -20.41 -0.24
CA SER A 248 0.28 -21.09 -0.53
C SER A 248 1.68 -20.65 0.00
N PHE A 249 1.89 -19.64 0.86
CA PHE A 249 3.23 -19.37 1.44
C PHE A 249 3.27 -19.14 2.97
N LYS A 250 4.47 -19.19 3.56
CA LYS A 250 4.72 -19.23 5.01
C LYS A 250 4.40 -17.88 5.70
N THR A 251 3.45 -17.93 6.64
CA THR A 251 3.22 -16.97 7.74
C THR A 251 2.85 -15.53 7.38
N VAL A 252 1.58 -15.25 7.07
CA VAL A 252 0.94 -14.03 7.60
C VAL A 252 0.35 -14.39 8.95
N HIS A 253 0.79 -13.68 9.98
CA HIS A 253 0.21 -13.72 11.31
C HIS A 253 -0.91 -12.68 11.36
N ASP A 254 -1.97 -12.95 12.12
CA ASP A 254 -2.83 -11.86 12.58
C ASP A 254 -1.91 -10.79 13.19
N ALA A 255 -1.98 -9.54 12.72
CA ALA A 255 -1.04 -8.49 13.11
C ALA A 255 -1.06 -8.21 14.63
N ARG A 256 -2.18 -8.51 15.30
CA ARG A 256 -2.32 -8.46 16.77
C ARG A 256 -1.59 -9.58 17.50
N ILE A 257 -0.93 -10.49 16.78
CA ILE A 257 0.00 -11.48 17.34
C ILE A 257 1.22 -11.68 16.41
N ALA A 258 1.42 -10.82 15.42
CA ALA A 258 2.56 -10.91 14.52
C ALA A 258 3.86 -10.64 15.28
N GLY A 259 4.88 -11.49 15.06
CA GLY A 259 6.16 -11.42 15.79
C GLY A 259 6.14 -11.89 17.21
N SER A 260 4.99 -12.37 17.68
CA SER A 260 4.94 -13.08 18.94
C SER A 260 5.35 -14.55 18.77
N THR A 261 5.56 -15.21 19.90
CA THR A 261 5.62 -16.68 19.96
C THR A 261 4.23 -17.31 19.93
N LEU A 262 3.20 -16.60 19.46
CA LEU A 262 1.83 -17.10 19.40
C LEU A 262 1.45 -17.50 17.98
N TYR A 263 0.83 -18.68 17.90
CA TYR A 263 0.13 -19.16 16.75
C TYR A 263 -1.34 -18.75 16.84
N PRO A 264 -1.98 -18.35 15.74
CA PRO A 264 -3.38 -17.95 15.82
C PRO A 264 -4.29 -19.10 16.25
N LEU A 265 -5.34 -18.77 17.01
CA LEU A 265 -6.26 -19.74 17.61
C LEU A 265 -7.31 -20.23 16.59
N TYR A 266 -6.88 -21.05 15.63
CA TYR A 266 -7.79 -21.63 14.64
C TYR A 266 -8.56 -22.82 15.17
N SER A 267 -9.86 -22.89 14.86
CA SER A 267 -10.73 -24.02 15.19
C SER A 267 -10.12 -25.37 14.76
N GLN A 268 -9.54 -25.45 13.56
CA GLN A 268 -8.92 -26.68 13.05
C GLN A 268 -7.70 -27.20 13.85
N TYR A 269 -7.03 -26.35 14.62
CA TYR A 269 -5.92 -26.74 15.51
C TYR A 269 -6.39 -26.99 16.95
N LEU A 270 -7.65 -26.68 17.24
CA LEU A 270 -8.32 -27.11 18.45
C LEU A 270 -8.78 -28.55 18.21
N VAL A 271 -7.96 -29.51 18.65
CA VAL A 271 -8.21 -30.95 18.52
C VAL A 271 -9.63 -31.35 18.98
N GLU A 272 -10.24 -30.58 19.89
CA GLU A 272 -11.65 -30.74 20.31
C GLU A 272 -12.33 -29.37 20.48
N GLU A 273 -13.28 -29.02 19.59
CA GLU A 273 -14.08 -27.77 19.64
C GLU A 273 -14.91 -27.62 20.93
N THR A 274 -15.13 -28.70 21.67
CA THR A 274 -15.90 -28.71 22.92
C THR A 274 -15.06 -28.46 24.17
N LEU A 275 -13.74 -28.31 24.04
CA LEU A 275 -12.88 -28.00 25.19
C LEU A 275 -12.87 -26.50 25.47
N PRO A 276 -12.98 -26.09 26.74
CA PRO A 276 -12.82 -24.69 27.10
C PRO A 276 -11.38 -24.24 26.80
N VAL A 277 -11.25 -22.98 26.39
CA VAL A 277 -9.97 -22.29 26.26
C VAL A 277 -9.76 -21.47 27.53
N ALA A 278 -8.58 -21.59 28.14
CA ALA A 278 -8.21 -20.80 29.30
C ALA A 278 -7.05 -19.85 28.96
N ARG A 279 -7.20 -18.59 29.33
CA ARG A 279 -6.18 -17.56 29.18
C ARG A 279 -5.15 -17.68 30.30
N ILE A 280 -4.02 -18.32 30.03
CA ILE A 280 -2.97 -18.56 31.02
C ILE A 280 -2.29 -17.27 31.44
N GLN A 281 -1.90 -16.43 30.49
CA GLN A 281 -1.18 -15.19 30.78
C GLN A 281 -1.37 -14.19 29.64
N THR A 282 -1.34 -12.90 29.97
CA THR A 282 -1.23 -11.82 28.97
C THR A 282 0.22 -11.52 28.70
N LEU A 283 0.64 -11.65 27.44
CA LEU A 283 1.95 -11.25 26.98
C LEU A 283 1.94 -9.77 26.59
N PRO A 284 3.00 -9.01 26.95
CA PRO A 284 3.15 -7.67 26.44
C PRO A 284 3.49 -7.76 24.95
N GLN A 285 2.56 -7.38 24.07
CA GLN A 285 2.93 -6.95 22.72
C GLN A 285 3.10 -5.46 22.73
N ARG A 286 4.25 -5.02 22.24
CA ARG A 286 4.50 -3.61 21.99
C ARG A 286 4.75 -3.47 20.51
N THR A 287 3.65 -3.34 19.77
CA THR A 287 3.71 -2.97 18.37
C THR A 287 4.16 -1.52 18.30
N PHE A 288 5.20 -1.26 17.51
CA PHE A 288 5.62 0.08 17.17
C PHE A 288 5.33 0.31 15.69
N THR A 289 4.55 1.34 15.38
CA THR A 289 4.05 1.58 14.01
C THR A 289 4.76 2.77 13.37
N ILE A 290 5.35 2.55 12.19
CA ILE A 290 6.05 3.60 11.44
C ILE A 290 5.25 3.92 10.16
N GLY A 291 4.82 5.17 10.03
CA GLY A 291 4.28 5.68 8.77
C GLY A 291 5.42 5.98 7.79
N VAL A 292 5.36 5.53 6.54
CA VAL A 292 6.39 5.77 5.54
C VAL A 292 5.77 6.41 4.30
N PHE A 293 6.18 7.64 3.99
CA PHE A 293 5.54 8.51 3.02
C PHE A 293 6.50 8.84 1.89
N PHE A 294 6.25 8.30 0.69
CA PHE A 294 7.08 8.49 -0.50
C PHE A 294 6.45 9.48 -1.47
N ASP A 295 7.02 10.68 -1.58
CA ASP A 295 6.43 11.74 -2.40
C ASP A 295 6.69 11.57 -3.91
N GLY A 296 5.91 12.30 -4.71
CA GLY A 296 5.94 12.24 -6.16
C GLY A 296 7.18 12.88 -6.79
N THR A 297 7.41 12.58 -8.07
CA THR A 297 8.54 13.16 -8.82
C THR A 297 8.50 14.70 -8.78
N GLY A 298 9.62 15.32 -8.39
CA GLY A 298 9.74 16.78 -8.29
C GLY A 298 9.02 17.40 -7.10
N GLN A 299 8.67 16.61 -6.08
CA GLN A 299 7.92 17.05 -4.90
C GLN A 299 8.74 16.92 -3.61
N ASN A 300 8.69 17.92 -2.75
CA ASN A 300 9.34 17.95 -1.45
C ASN A 300 8.49 18.83 -0.50
N ALA A 301 8.03 18.25 0.60
CA ALA A 301 7.05 18.86 1.51
C ALA A 301 7.42 20.29 1.93
N LYS A 302 8.65 20.54 2.38
CA LYS A 302 9.09 21.86 2.84
C LYS A 302 9.31 22.84 1.70
N ASN A 303 9.86 22.35 0.58
CA ASN A 303 10.10 23.21 -0.59
C ASN A 303 8.77 23.66 -1.20
N ASP A 304 7.80 22.75 -1.25
CA ASP A 304 6.52 22.99 -1.89
C ASP A 304 5.58 23.78 -0.98
N GLU A 305 5.65 23.62 0.33
CA GLU A 305 5.03 24.53 1.31
C GLU A 305 5.48 25.98 1.08
N TYR A 306 6.79 26.19 0.85
CA TYR A 306 7.30 27.51 0.51
C TYR A 306 6.78 28.01 -0.86
N LYS A 307 6.70 27.13 -1.86
CA LYS A 307 6.22 27.46 -3.21
C LYS A 307 4.72 27.76 -3.28
N GLU A 308 3.90 27.29 -2.34
CA GLU A 308 2.48 27.68 -2.22
C GLU A 308 2.34 29.22 -2.19
N THR A 309 3.31 29.90 -1.58
CA THR A 309 3.36 31.36 -1.47
C THR A 309 4.39 32.01 -2.39
N HIS A 310 5.53 31.38 -2.68
CA HIS A 310 6.66 32.00 -3.40
C HIS A 310 7.03 31.31 -4.73
N GLY A 311 6.16 30.44 -5.25
CA GLY A 311 6.42 29.72 -6.50
C GLY A 311 5.15 29.31 -7.24
N ASP A 312 5.24 28.19 -7.94
CA ASP A 312 4.24 27.66 -8.88
C ASP A 312 3.84 26.21 -8.58
N LYS A 313 3.99 25.78 -7.32
CA LYS A 313 3.58 24.46 -6.83
C LYS A 313 2.81 24.56 -5.53
N SER A 314 2.17 23.46 -5.15
CA SER A 314 1.68 23.24 -3.78
C SER A 314 2.17 21.91 -3.24
N ARG A 315 1.98 21.65 -1.94
CA ARG A 315 2.26 20.33 -1.37
C ARG A 315 1.42 19.23 -2.05
N THR A 316 1.87 17.99 -1.97
CA THR A 316 1.11 16.82 -2.43
C THR A 316 0.18 16.28 -1.35
N ASN A 317 -0.67 15.32 -1.71
CA ASN A 317 -1.46 14.55 -0.75
C ASN A 317 -0.56 13.72 0.19
N ILE A 318 0.62 13.29 -0.27
CA ILE A 318 1.60 12.57 0.58
C ILE A 318 2.14 13.47 1.68
N ALA A 319 2.56 14.69 1.33
CA ALA A 319 3.04 15.66 2.32
C ALA A 319 1.95 16.02 3.34
N ARG A 320 0.71 16.26 2.89
CA ARG A 320 -0.43 16.57 3.79
C ARG A 320 -0.82 15.41 4.71
N LEU A 321 -0.77 14.17 4.22
CA LEU A 321 -1.01 12.99 5.05
C LEU A 321 0.14 12.79 6.06
N PHE A 322 1.40 13.00 5.64
CA PHE A 322 2.55 12.94 6.55
C PHE A 322 2.45 13.95 7.70
N ASP A 323 2.08 15.20 7.40
CA ASP A 323 1.91 16.25 8.41
C ASP A 323 0.86 15.85 9.49
N ALA A 324 -0.15 15.09 9.10
CA ALA A 324 -1.23 14.63 9.97
C ALA A 324 -0.95 13.28 10.66
N TYR A 325 0.17 12.61 10.38
CA TYR A 325 0.42 11.27 10.93
C TYR A 325 0.98 11.34 12.36
N PRO A 326 0.42 10.58 13.32
CA PRO A 326 0.80 10.69 14.74
C PRO A 326 2.19 10.11 15.01
N GLN A 327 2.98 10.87 15.77
CA GLN A 327 4.32 10.48 16.24
C GLN A 327 4.32 10.43 17.78
N GLU A 328 3.79 9.33 18.33
CA GLU A 328 3.68 9.12 19.78
C GLU A 328 4.93 8.39 20.32
N PRO A 329 5.66 8.97 21.30
CA PRO A 329 6.84 8.34 21.88
C PRO A 329 6.61 6.90 22.33
N GLY A 330 7.41 5.96 21.80
CA GLY A 330 7.34 4.54 22.13
C GLY A 330 6.16 3.77 21.52
N LYS A 331 5.34 4.41 20.66
CA LYS A 331 4.22 3.76 19.96
C LYS A 331 4.24 3.97 18.45
N SER A 332 4.54 5.18 17.99
CA SER A 332 4.56 5.48 16.55
C SER A 332 5.58 6.54 16.18
N ASP A 333 6.02 6.49 14.93
CA ASP A 333 6.89 7.49 14.30
C ASP A 333 6.59 7.56 12.80
N ALA A 334 7.22 8.50 12.08
CA ALA A 334 7.00 8.66 10.65
C ALA A 334 8.29 8.98 9.89
N ILE A 335 8.37 8.48 8.67
CA ILE A 335 9.44 8.74 7.72
C ILE A 335 8.85 9.42 6.50
N TYR A 336 9.40 10.59 6.14
CA TYR A 336 9.08 11.26 4.89
C TYR A 336 10.26 11.15 3.92
N VAL A 337 9.99 10.55 2.77
CA VAL A 337 10.94 10.42 1.66
C VAL A 337 10.50 11.37 0.57
N SER A 338 11.30 12.41 0.34
CA SER A 338 11.03 13.38 -0.71
C SER A 338 11.05 12.72 -2.09
N GLY A 339 10.37 13.39 -3.00
CA GLY A 339 10.23 13.01 -4.38
C GLY A 339 11.55 12.92 -5.11
N VAL A 340 11.63 11.95 -6.00
CA VAL A 340 12.76 11.84 -6.91
C VAL A 340 12.84 13.07 -7.83
N GLY A 341 14.04 13.51 -8.19
CA GLY A 341 14.23 14.79 -8.88
C GLY A 341 14.26 16.02 -7.97
N THR A 342 14.15 15.85 -6.65
CA THR A 342 14.36 16.93 -5.65
C THR A 342 15.64 16.75 -4.87
N VAL A 343 16.20 17.85 -4.38
CA VAL A 343 17.38 17.87 -3.51
C VAL A 343 16.95 17.84 -2.05
N ASP A 344 17.52 16.93 -1.26
CA ASP A 344 17.35 16.91 0.19
C ASP A 344 18.33 17.88 0.85
N MET A 345 17.79 18.94 1.45
CA MET A 345 18.58 19.95 2.15
C MET A 345 18.77 19.55 3.61
N GLU A 346 20.01 19.55 4.10
CA GLU A 346 20.30 19.32 5.52
C GLU A 346 19.65 20.40 6.41
N GLN A 347 19.63 21.63 5.92
CA GLN A 347 18.96 22.77 6.54
C GLN A 347 18.11 23.48 5.49
N PHE A 348 16.90 23.87 5.87
CA PHE A 348 15.99 24.56 4.97
C PHE A 348 16.53 25.93 4.57
N ASP A 349 16.70 26.16 3.27
CA ASP A 349 17.23 27.41 2.70
C ASP A 349 16.38 27.84 1.49
N PRO A 350 15.52 28.86 1.65
CA PRO A 350 14.70 29.40 0.57
C PRO A 350 15.49 29.88 -0.64
N SER A 351 16.74 30.34 -0.47
CA SER A 351 17.54 30.86 -1.59
C SER A 351 17.86 29.79 -2.62
N VAL A 352 18.06 28.54 -2.18
CA VAL A 352 18.25 27.37 -3.06
C VAL A 352 17.01 27.15 -3.93
N ILE A 353 15.82 27.30 -3.32
CA ILE A 353 14.54 27.22 -4.02
C ILE A 353 14.40 28.39 -4.97
N ASP A 354 14.58 29.64 -4.53
CA ASP A 354 14.45 30.85 -5.36
C ASP A 354 15.43 30.90 -6.52
N GLU A 355 16.57 30.20 -6.45
CA GLU A 355 17.53 30.01 -7.55
C GLU A 355 17.21 28.81 -8.45
N GLY A 356 16.32 27.91 -8.02
CA GLY A 356 15.83 26.78 -8.81
C GLY A 356 16.81 25.62 -8.79
N LYS A 357 17.56 25.51 -7.70
CA LYS A 357 18.59 24.49 -7.46
C LYS A 357 18.08 23.35 -6.59
N ASP A 358 16.86 23.45 -6.09
CA ASP A 358 16.21 22.44 -5.25
C ASP A 358 15.64 21.27 -6.07
N GLU A 359 15.64 21.37 -7.40
CA GLU A 359 15.09 20.38 -8.31
C GLU A 359 15.96 20.18 -9.56
N SER A 360 15.83 19.01 -10.20
CA SER A 360 16.37 18.72 -11.52
C SER A 360 15.24 18.42 -12.51
N GLY A 361 15.04 19.31 -13.49
CA GLY A 361 14.05 19.11 -14.56
C GLY A 361 14.36 17.86 -15.40
N LEU A 362 15.64 17.52 -15.59
CA LEU A 362 16.05 16.30 -16.29
C LEU A 362 15.69 15.05 -15.51
N ALA A 363 15.91 15.01 -14.19
CA ALA A 363 15.52 13.88 -13.35
C ALA A 363 14.00 13.65 -13.40
N GLN A 364 13.23 14.74 -13.36
CA GLN A 364 11.78 14.67 -13.42
C GLN A 364 11.30 14.10 -14.77
N ALA A 365 11.84 14.62 -15.87
CA ALA A 365 11.54 14.21 -17.23
C ALA A 365 11.98 12.78 -17.58
N LEU A 366 13.21 12.43 -17.24
CA LEU A 366 13.90 11.25 -17.78
C LEU A 366 14.03 10.09 -16.80
N GLY A 367 13.51 10.22 -15.59
CA GLY A 367 13.57 9.15 -14.60
C GLY A 367 14.86 9.14 -13.78
N VAL A 368 14.96 8.11 -12.96
CA VAL A 368 15.55 8.22 -11.63
C VAL A 368 16.95 7.66 -11.53
N GLU A 369 17.40 7.01 -12.61
CA GLU A 369 18.71 6.41 -12.74
C GLU A 369 19.38 6.89 -14.04
N LEU A 370 19.09 8.12 -14.47
CA LEU A 370 19.61 8.70 -15.71
C LEU A 370 21.13 8.57 -15.79
N THR A 371 21.89 8.82 -14.73
CA THR A 371 23.36 8.63 -14.74
C THR A 371 23.79 7.19 -15.04
N ASN A 372 23.09 6.19 -14.48
CA ASN A 372 23.30 4.78 -14.78
C ASN A 372 22.86 4.43 -16.22
N LEU A 373 21.77 5.03 -16.73
CA LEU A 373 21.35 4.90 -18.13
C LEU A 373 22.40 5.47 -19.10
N LEU A 374 22.84 6.70 -18.85
CA LEU A 374 23.80 7.45 -19.69
C LEU A 374 25.14 6.71 -19.80
N SER A 375 25.53 5.92 -18.80
CA SER A 375 26.73 5.07 -18.85
C SER A 375 26.54 3.77 -19.63
N ARG A 376 25.31 3.23 -19.70
CA ARG A 376 24.99 1.93 -20.33
C ARG A 376 24.51 2.05 -21.79
N GLN A 377 23.92 3.18 -22.19
CA GLN A 377 23.36 3.41 -23.53
C GLN A 377 23.87 4.72 -24.17
N ALA A 378 25.14 4.76 -24.55
CA ALA A 378 25.74 5.92 -25.22
C ALA A 378 25.04 6.33 -26.54
N THR A 379 24.43 5.36 -27.23
CA THR A 379 23.74 5.58 -28.52
C THR A 379 22.41 6.33 -28.40
N TRP A 380 21.70 6.21 -27.27
CA TRP A 380 20.47 6.97 -27.03
C TRP A 380 20.76 8.45 -26.85
N LEU A 381 21.82 8.79 -26.09
CA LEU A 381 22.33 10.15 -25.93
C LEU A 381 22.73 10.80 -27.24
N ASP A 382 23.41 10.05 -28.10
CA ASP A 382 23.83 10.54 -29.41
C ASP A 382 22.62 10.80 -30.33
N SER A 383 21.48 10.15 -30.06
CA SER A 383 20.21 10.40 -30.75
C SER A 383 19.39 11.54 -30.12
N ASN A 384 19.82 12.10 -28.97
CA ASN A 384 19.14 13.18 -28.24
C ASN A 384 20.12 14.32 -27.86
N PRO A 385 20.62 15.09 -28.85
CA PRO A 385 21.66 16.10 -28.64
C PRO A 385 21.25 17.24 -27.71
N GLU A 386 19.96 17.59 -27.66
CA GLU A 386 19.36 18.58 -26.74
C GLU A 386 19.61 18.20 -25.27
N ILE A 387 19.39 16.94 -24.92
CA ILE A 387 19.60 16.41 -23.56
C ILE A 387 21.08 16.36 -23.23
N LYS A 388 21.91 15.96 -24.20
CA LYS A 388 23.37 15.92 -24.06
C LYS A 388 23.96 17.29 -23.72
N ALA A 389 23.38 18.37 -24.26
CA ALA A 389 23.80 19.73 -23.98
C ALA A 389 23.48 20.19 -22.55
N LEU A 390 22.43 19.65 -21.93
CA LEU A 390 22.01 19.98 -20.56
C LEU A 390 22.82 19.23 -19.47
N LEU A 391 23.50 18.12 -19.82
CA LEU A 391 24.23 17.24 -18.90
C LEU A 391 25.67 17.71 -18.57
N ASN A 392 25.77 18.91 -17.98
CA ASN A 392 27.02 19.42 -17.42
C ASN A 392 27.35 18.77 -16.05
N ASP A 393 28.53 19.07 -15.48
CA ASP A 393 29.01 18.45 -14.23
C ASP A 393 28.11 18.76 -13.01
N ASP A 394 27.54 19.97 -12.95
CA ASP A 394 26.62 20.38 -11.87
C ASP A 394 25.33 19.56 -11.93
N GLU A 395 24.77 19.42 -13.14
CA GLU A 395 23.56 18.63 -13.36
C GLU A 395 23.79 17.14 -13.07
N ARG A 396 24.97 16.61 -13.42
CA ARG A 396 25.34 15.22 -13.06
C ARG A 396 25.42 15.01 -11.55
N ALA A 397 25.98 15.98 -10.81
CA ALA A 397 26.03 15.91 -9.36
C ALA A 397 24.63 15.96 -8.73
N LYS A 398 23.73 16.80 -9.27
CA LYS A 398 22.32 16.84 -8.85
C LYS A 398 21.59 15.54 -9.15
N LEU A 399 21.77 14.95 -10.33
CA LEU A 399 21.12 13.70 -10.70
C LEU A 399 21.42 12.56 -9.71
N ILE A 400 22.64 12.48 -9.19
CA ILE A 400 23.00 11.49 -8.15
C ILE A 400 22.19 11.72 -6.88
N LYS A 401 22.15 12.96 -6.38
CA LYS A 401 21.46 13.33 -5.12
C LYS A 401 19.93 13.39 -5.23
N THR A 402 19.40 13.29 -6.45
CA THR A 402 17.96 13.30 -6.72
C THR A 402 17.44 11.92 -7.18
N SER A 403 18.32 10.91 -7.22
CA SER A 403 18.04 9.54 -7.68
C SER A 403 17.18 8.73 -6.69
N ALA A 404 16.57 7.66 -7.18
CA ALA A 404 15.77 6.73 -6.37
C ALA A 404 16.64 6.06 -5.30
N LEU A 405 17.87 5.69 -5.66
CA LEU A 405 18.84 5.12 -4.72
C LEU A 405 19.22 6.08 -3.60
N TYR A 406 19.35 7.38 -3.89
CA TYR A 406 19.61 8.39 -2.88
C TYR A 406 18.40 8.56 -1.94
N LYS A 407 17.18 8.61 -2.50
CA LYS A 407 15.95 8.66 -1.69
C LYS A 407 15.80 7.43 -0.79
N TRP A 408 16.18 6.25 -1.30
CA TRP A 408 16.22 5.04 -0.49
C TRP A 408 17.27 5.10 0.64
N GLN A 409 18.44 5.70 0.39
CA GLN A 409 19.45 5.91 1.43
C GLN A 409 18.96 6.91 2.49
N SER A 410 18.17 7.93 2.11
CA SER A 410 17.50 8.84 3.05
C SER A 410 16.53 8.10 3.96
N LEU A 411 15.70 7.20 3.40
CA LEU A 411 14.83 6.29 4.17
C LEU A 411 15.62 5.48 5.22
N ILE A 412 16.72 4.83 4.82
CA ILE A 412 17.55 4.03 5.74
C ILE A 412 18.12 4.88 6.88
N LYS A 413 18.55 6.11 6.58
CA LYS A 413 19.06 7.06 7.59
C LYS A 413 17.96 7.45 8.58
N GLN A 414 16.74 7.71 8.10
CA GLN A 414 15.61 8.05 8.97
C GLN A 414 15.18 6.86 9.84
N LEU A 415 15.04 5.66 9.26
CA LEU A 415 14.73 4.44 10.02
C LEU A 415 15.75 4.18 11.14
N GLN A 416 17.02 4.43 10.86
CA GLN A 416 18.07 4.32 11.86
C GLN A 416 17.87 5.28 13.02
N VAL A 417 17.56 6.54 12.74
CA VAL A 417 17.34 7.56 13.78
C VAL A 417 16.23 7.11 14.72
N ILE A 418 15.13 6.58 14.17
CA ILE A 418 13.98 6.07 14.92
C ILE A 418 14.40 4.89 15.82
N ILE A 419 15.00 3.84 15.24
CA ILE A 419 15.38 2.63 16.01
C ILE A 419 16.43 2.97 17.08
N LYS A 420 17.36 3.89 16.77
CA LYS A 420 18.35 4.34 17.75
C LYS A 420 17.71 5.12 18.90
N ASP A 421 16.78 6.04 18.63
CA ASP A 421 16.07 6.77 19.70
C ASP A 421 15.28 5.82 20.60
N LEU A 422 14.67 4.77 20.04
CA LEU A 422 14.02 3.71 20.82
C LEU A 422 15.02 2.94 21.70
N GLY A 423 16.21 2.66 21.18
CA GLY A 423 17.29 2.01 21.93
C GLY A 423 17.85 2.90 23.06
N ASP A 424 18.09 4.19 22.77
CA ASP A 424 18.60 5.17 23.72
C ASP A 424 17.62 5.42 24.88
N ARG A 425 16.32 5.12 24.68
CA ARG A 425 15.25 5.18 25.70
C ARG A 425 14.96 3.85 26.40
N ASP A 426 15.68 2.78 26.07
CA ASP A 426 15.46 1.42 26.60
C ASP A 426 14.05 0.86 26.30
N ILE A 427 13.49 1.23 25.15
CA ILE A 427 12.15 0.79 24.69
C ILE A 427 12.27 -0.30 23.62
N TYR A 428 13.34 -0.28 22.82
CA TYR A 428 13.50 -1.17 21.66
C TYR A 428 13.54 -2.67 22.02
N SER A 429 14.11 -3.01 23.17
CA SER A 429 14.18 -4.38 23.71
C SER A 429 12.79 -4.97 23.98
N ASP A 430 11.85 -4.13 24.41
CA ASP A 430 10.47 -4.52 24.72
C ASP A 430 9.54 -4.54 23.48
N ILE A 431 9.98 -3.97 22.36
CA ILE A 431 9.25 -4.03 21.08
C ILE A 431 9.45 -5.42 20.47
N THR A 432 8.35 -6.09 20.13
CA THR A 432 8.35 -7.41 19.49
C THR A 432 7.91 -7.36 18.03
N HIS A 433 7.28 -6.27 17.60
CA HIS A 433 6.66 -6.14 16.30
C HIS A 433 6.78 -4.71 15.76
N LEU A 434 7.30 -4.58 14.54
CA LEU A 434 7.31 -3.35 13.76
C LEU A 434 6.24 -3.43 12.67
N GLN A 435 5.29 -2.52 12.72
CA GLN A 435 4.22 -2.40 11.72
C GLN A 435 4.46 -1.16 10.86
N PHE A 436 4.17 -1.25 9.57
CA PHE A 436 4.27 -0.12 8.65
C PHE A 436 2.91 0.28 8.08
N ASP A 437 2.68 1.59 7.96
CA ASP A 437 1.68 2.17 7.05
C ASP A 437 2.41 2.91 5.95
N VAL A 438 2.19 2.52 4.71
CA VAL A 438 3.01 2.96 3.58
C VAL A 438 2.15 3.76 2.62
N PHE A 439 2.58 4.98 2.31
CA PHE A 439 1.92 5.85 1.35
C PHE A 439 2.88 6.26 0.26
N GLY A 440 2.40 6.37 -0.97
CA GLY A 440 3.22 6.95 -2.03
C GLY A 440 2.45 7.54 -3.20
N PHE A 441 3.06 8.48 -3.90
CA PHE A 441 2.52 9.09 -5.12
C PHE A 441 3.49 8.92 -6.29
N SER A 442 3.01 8.58 -7.49
CA SER A 442 3.82 8.53 -8.73
C SER A 442 4.98 7.52 -8.62
N ARG A 443 6.22 7.95 -8.88
CA ARG A 443 7.43 7.16 -8.62
C ARG A 443 7.68 6.93 -7.13
N GLY A 444 7.16 7.79 -6.26
CA GLY A 444 7.08 7.54 -4.83
C GLY A 444 6.17 6.35 -4.50
N ALA A 445 5.04 6.19 -5.19
CA ALA A 445 4.21 4.98 -5.08
C ALA A 445 4.94 3.72 -5.57
N ALA A 446 5.80 3.85 -6.59
CA ALA A 446 6.65 2.75 -7.03
C ALA A 446 7.73 2.41 -5.97
N LEU A 447 8.34 3.41 -5.32
CA LEU A 447 9.23 3.20 -4.17
C LEU A 447 8.49 2.60 -2.97
N ALA A 448 7.24 2.98 -2.72
CA ALA A 448 6.38 2.41 -1.69
C ALA A 448 6.13 0.92 -1.93
N ARG A 449 5.83 0.52 -3.17
CA ARG A 449 5.69 -0.90 -3.55
C ARG A 449 6.98 -1.68 -3.30
N HIS A 450 8.12 -1.10 -3.67
CA HIS A 450 9.41 -1.71 -3.38
C HIS A 450 9.72 -1.79 -1.88
N PHE A 451 9.36 -0.75 -1.12
CA PHE A 451 9.48 -0.71 0.33
C PHE A 451 8.72 -1.83 1.01
N VAL A 452 7.47 -2.07 0.62
CA VAL A 452 6.68 -3.20 1.16
C VAL A 452 7.43 -4.52 0.94
N ASN A 453 7.91 -4.78 -0.27
CA ASN A 453 8.67 -5.99 -0.59
C ASN A 453 9.98 -6.11 0.21
N ALA A 454 10.69 -4.99 0.44
CA ALA A 454 11.95 -4.97 1.16
C ALA A 454 11.77 -5.08 2.68
N ALA A 455 10.78 -4.39 3.25
CA ALA A 455 10.49 -4.39 4.68
C ALA A 455 10.10 -5.79 5.16
N LEU A 456 9.33 -6.54 4.37
CA LEU A 456 8.95 -7.91 4.67
C LEU A 456 10.13 -8.90 4.66
N LYS A 457 11.32 -8.49 4.16
CA LYS A 457 12.55 -9.28 4.31
C LYS A 457 13.24 -9.07 5.67
N GLY A 458 12.87 -8.03 6.41
CA GLY A 458 13.38 -7.73 7.74
C GLY A 458 13.95 -6.33 7.87
N ILE A 459 14.23 -5.97 9.12
CA ILE A 459 14.83 -4.70 9.55
C ILE A 459 16.26 -4.93 10.08
N PRO A 460 17.11 -3.89 10.09
CA PRO A 460 18.51 -4.04 10.52
C PRO A 460 18.66 -4.22 12.03
N ASP A 461 19.52 -5.15 12.43
CA ASP A 461 20.11 -5.22 13.76
C ASP A 461 21.37 -4.33 13.78
N TYR A 462 21.24 -3.11 14.31
CA TYR A 462 22.33 -2.13 14.31
C TYR A 462 23.54 -2.53 15.17
N ASP A 463 23.41 -3.54 16.04
CA ASP A 463 24.50 -4.09 16.84
C ASP A 463 25.27 -5.20 16.11
N LYS A 464 24.74 -5.71 14.99
CA LYS A 464 25.33 -6.76 14.15
C LYS A 464 25.71 -6.24 12.77
N PRO A 465 26.84 -5.54 12.62
CA PRO A 465 27.32 -5.10 11.31
C PRO A 465 27.70 -6.30 10.44
N ARG A 466 27.39 -6.19 9.15
CA ARG A 466 27.58 -7.23 8.14
C ARG A 466 28.56 -6.77 7.06
N ASN A 467 29.47 -7.65 6.69
CA ASN A 467 30.33 -7.52 5.50
C ASN A 467 30.08 -8.72 4.58
N GLY A 468 29.74 -8.49 3.32
CA GLY A 468 29.40 -9.54 2.34
C GLY A 468 28.00 -9.37 1.76
N ASP A 469 27.41 -10.45 1.25
CA ASP A 469 26.04 -10.48 0.74
C ASP A 469 25.02 -10.54 1.90
N ASP A 470 23.81 -10.01 1.72
CA ASP A 470 22.71 -10.16 2.68
C ASP A 470 21.86 -11.40 2.41
N GLY A 471 21.90 -11.93 1.18
CA GLY A 471 21.16 -13.12 0.79
C GLY A 471 19.64 -12.94 0.75
N LEU A 472 19.11 -11.71 0.81
CA LEU A 472 17.67 -11.44 0.83
C LEU A 472 17.01 -11.51 -0.56
N GLY A 473 17.82 -11.44 -1.63
CA GLY A 473 17.34 -11.49 -3.01
C GLY A 473 16.56 -10.25 -3.44
N ILE A 474 16.63 -9.16 -2.69
CA ILE A 474 16.03 -7.86 -3.03
C ILE A 474 17.05 -6.73 -2.76
N THR A 475 17.16 -5.82 -3.72
CA THR A 475 18.06 -4.66 -3.64
C THR A 475 17.43 -3.45 -4.33
N PRO A 476 17.52 -2.24 -3.74
CA PRO A 476 18.02 -1.99 -2.39
C PRO A 476 17.09 -2.57 -1.30
N ASN A 477 17.60 -2.74 -0.07
CA ASN A 477 16.83 -3.21 1.09
C ASN A 477 17.07 -2.32 2.31
N LEU A 478 16.51 -2.66 3.48
CA LEU A 478 16.62 -1.84 4.69
C LEU A 478 17.92 -2.07 5.47
N LEU A 479 18.74 -3.05 5.09
CA LEU A 479 19.94 -3.46 5.82
C LEU A 479 21.19 -2.65 5.45
N GLY A 480 21.03 -1.58 4.67
CA GLY A 480 22.15 -0.78 4.15
C GLY A 480 22.94 -0.04 5.23
N THR A 481 24.10 0.51 4.83
CA THR A 481 24.96 1.28 5.74
C THR A 481 24.38 2.65 6.12
N LYS A 482 24.85 3.21 7.24
CA LYS A 482 24.45 4.53 7.75
C LYS A 482 25.17 5.73 7.15
N SER A 483 26.38 5.54 6.62
CA SER A 483 27.32 6.62 6.33
C SER A 483 27.53 6.90 4.83
N SER A 484 26.89 6.12 3.96
CA SER A 484 26.99 6.29 2.52
C SER A 484 25.91 7.25 1.98
N ASP A 485 26.19 7.85 0.83
CA ASP A 485 25.21 8.60 0.04
C ASP A 485 24.42 7.70 -0.93
N ALA A 486 24.82 6.43 -1.06
CA ALA A 486 24.11 5.44 -1.86
C ALA A 486 24.11 4.07 -1.18
N PHE A 487 23.06 3.29 -1.46
CA PHE A 487 22.91 1.93 -0.96
C PHE A 487 24.10 1.05 -1.40
N ASN A 488 24.61 0.23 -0.48
CA ASN A 488 25.68 -0.72 -0.72
C ASN A 488 25.18 -2.12 -0.37
N SER A 489 25.11 -3.03 -1.34
CA SER A 489 24.67 -4.41 -1.13
C SER A 489 25.69 -5.24 -0.32
N ASN A 490 26.97 -4.87 -0.37
CA ASN A 490 28.07 -5.65 0.20
C ASN A 490 28.41 -5.30 1.65
N GLN A 491 27.76 -4.29 2.22
CA GLN A 491 28.00 -3.81 3.57
C GLN A 491 26.71 -3.31 4.20
N GLY A 492 26.54 -3.53 5.49
CA GLY A 492 25.30 -3.15 6.15
C GLY A 492 25.17 -3.77 7.52
N TYR A 493 23.98 -4.27 7.80
CA TYR A 493 23.62 -4.92 9.05
C TYR A 493 23.00 -6.30 8.78
N GLU A 494 22.98 -7.16 9.79
CA GLU A 494 22.21 -8.40 9.76
C GLU A 494 20.72 -8.11 10.03
N VAL A 495 19.85 -9.08 9.73
CA VAL A 495 18.42 -8.97 10.05
C VAL A 495 18.21 -9.10 11.56
N ASP A 496 17.43 -8.21 12.16
CA ASP A 496 16.96 -8.36 13.54
C ASP A 496 15.83 -9.39 13.62
N SER A 497 16.22 -10.66 13.81
CA SER A 497 15.27 -11.77 13.98
C SER A 497 14.44 -11.72 15.26
N SER A 498 14.69 -10.77 16.18
CA SER A 498 13.87 -10.59 17.39
C SER A 498 12.57 -9.82 17.15
N LYS A 499 12.43 -9.20 15.97
CA LYS A 499 11.28 -8.40 15.58
C LYS A 499 10.56 -9.07 14.42
N ALA A 500 9.23 -9.16 14.46
CA ALA A 500 8.50 -9.31 13.19
C ALA A 500 8.23 -7.98 12.53
N VAL A 501 7.97 -8.08 11.23
CA VAL A 501 7.60 -6.97 10.37
C VAL A 501 6.27 -7.29 9.70
N SER A 502 5.36 -6.31 9.67
CA SER A 502 4.15 -6.38 8.85
C SER A 502 3.82 -5.03 8.23
N VAL A 503 2.97 -5.04 7.20
CA VAL A 503 2.39 -3.83 6.62
C VAL A 503 0.89 -3.86 6.85
N ARG A 504 0.36 -2.81 7.48
CA ARG A 504 -1.08 -2.67 7.73
C ARG A 504 -1.75 -2.07 6.50
N PHE A 505 -1.38 -0.85 6.13
CA PHE A 505 -1.99 -0.14 5.01
C PHE A 505 -0.96 0.23 3.94
N VAL A 506 -1.36 0.11 2.67
CA VAL A 506 -0.61 0.61 1.51
C VAL A 506 -1.51 1.53 0.70
N GLY A 507 -1.27 2.85 0.77
CA GLY A 507 -2.01 3.88 0.05
C GLY A 507 -1.22 4.45 -1.12
N LEU A 508 -1.65 4.15 -2.34
CA LEU A 508 -0.95 4.54 -3.57
C LEU A 508 -1.76 5.58 -4.35
N PHE A 509 -1.13 6.68 -4.73
CA PHE A 509 -1.66 7.63 -5.69
C PHE A 509 -0.95 7.41 -7.02
N ASP A 510 -1.71 6.91 -8.00
CA ASP A 510 -1.39 6.85 -9.42
C ASP A 510 0.03 6.35 -9.71
N THR A 511 0.31 5.09 -9.37
CA THR A 511 1.66 4.51 -9.47
C THR A 511 2.24 4.63 -10.88
N VAL A 512 3.42 5.25 -10.98
CA VAL A 512 4.22 5.30 -12.22
C VAL A 512 5.58 4.69 -11.93
N GLY A 513 5.86 3.57 -12.60
CA GLY A 513 7.18 2.93 -12.57
C GLY A 513 8.18 3.65 -13.48
N SER A 514 8.88 2.87 -14.33
CA SER A 514 9.82 3.39 -15.33
C SER A 514 11.03 4.09 -14.67
N PHE A 515 11.69 3.41 -13.73
CA PHE A 515 12.80 4.00 -12.98
C PHE A 515 14.03 4.33 -13.86
N TYR A 516 14.26 3.57 -14.93
CA TYR A 516 15.42 3.76 -15.82
C TYR A 516 15.06 4.55 -17.07
N LEU A 517 14.11 4.04 -17.88
CA LEU A 517 13.66 4.69 -19.10
C LEU A 517 12.19 5.10 -18.95
N PRO A 518 11.85 6.38 -19.11
CA PRO A 518 10.46 6.83 -19.08
C PRO A 518 9.61 6.09 -20.09
N GLY A 519 8.39 5.70 -19.67
CA GLY A 519 7.41 5.09 -20.57
C GLY A 519 7.61 3.60 -20.84
N ASN A 520 8.53 2.91 -20.15
CA ASN A 520 8.69 1.45 -20.27
C ASN A 520 8.59 0.72 -18.91
N GLN A 521 8.58 -0.62 -18.94
CA GLN A 521 8.49 -1.46 -17.74
C GLN A 521 9.85 -1.69 -17.03
N ASP A 522 10.93 -1.02 -17.46
CA ASP A 522 12.26 -1.22 -16.87
C ASP A 522 12.40 -0.44 -15.56
N ASN A 523 12.18 -1.16 -14.47
CA ASN A 523 12.37 -0.70 -13.10
C ASN A 523 13.77 -1.06 -12.53
N GLY A 524 14.61 -1.70 -13.35
CA GLY A 524 15.89 -2.31 -12.98
C GLY A 524 15.84 -3.14 -11.71
N GLN A 525 16.46 -2.66 -10.63
CA GLN A 525 16.54 -3.43 -9.38
C GLN A 525 15.30 -3.28 -8.48
N PHE A 526 14.47 -2.26 -8.72
CA PHE A 526 13.26 -2.03 -7.93
C PHE A 526 12.17 -3.04 -8.30
N LYS A 527 11.53 -3.60 -7.27
CA LYS A 527 10.51 -4.65 -7.33
C LYS A 527 9.14 -4.05 -7.04
N LEU A 528 8.29 -4.00 -8.06
CA LEU A 528 6.98 -3.33 -7.97
C LEU A 528 5.83 -4.32 -7.84
N ALA A 529 6.01 -5.59 -8.20
CA ALA A 529 5.00 -6.60 -7.97
C ALA A 529 4.64 -6.66 -6.48
N LEU A 530 3.37 -6.49 -6.13
CA LEU A 530 2.86 -6.67 -4.78
C LEU A 530 2.16 -8.02 -4.70
N GLU A 531 2.66 -8.89 -3.83
CA GLU A 531 2.05 -10.18 -3.54
C GLU A 531 0.75 -9.99 -2.72
N PRO A 532 -0.26 -10.86 -2.89
CA PRO A 532 -1.54 -10.75 -2.19
C PRO A 532 -1.43 -10.71 -0.66
N ASP A 533 -0.35 -11.26 -0.09
CA ASP A 533 -0.11 -11.34 1.35
C ASP A 533 0.81 -10.24 1.90
N CYS A 534 1.14 -9.23 1.07
CA CYS A 534 2.12 -8.20 1.43
C CYS A 534 1.62 -7.17 2.46
N ALA A 535 0.31 -6.95 2.55
CA ALA A 535 -0.31 -5.99 3.48
C ALA A 535 -1.75 -6.37 3.81
N GLN A 536 -2.30 -5.82 4.91
CA GLN A 536 -3.72 -6.05 5.26
C GLN A 536 -4.68 -5.36 4.29
N THR A 537 -4.32 -4.18 3.79
CA THR A 537 -5.14 -3.45 2.82
C THR A 537 -4.24 -2.64 1.89
N VAL A 538 -4.47 -2.77 0.58
CA VAL A 538 -3.79 -2.03 -0.47
C VAL A 538 -4.84 -1.25 -1.26
N VAL A 539 -4.70 0.06 -1.33
CA VAL A 539 -5.59 0.95 -2.09
C VAL A 539 -4.77 1.76 -3.07
N GLN A 540 -5.15 1.75 -4.34
CA GLN A 540 -4.57 2.59 -5.38
C GLN A 540 -5.64 3.50 -6.02
N LEU A 541 -5.46 4.81 -5.92
CA LEU A 541 -6.29 5.80 -6.62
C LEU A 541 -5.63 6.20 -7.93
N THR A 542 -6.33 6.10 -9.05
CA THR A 542 -5.76 6.25 -10.40
C THR A 542 -6.36 7.45 -11.14
N ALA A 543 -5.53 8.12 -11.95
CA ALA A 543 -5.96 9.26 -12.76
C ALA A 543 -6.61 8.82 -14.08
N HIS A 544 -7.83 9.28 -14.34
CA HIS A 544 -8.54 9.00 -15.58
C HIS A 544 -7.99 9.75 -16.80
N HIS A 545 -7.51 11.00 -16.61
CA HIS A 545 -7.12 11.90 -17.70
C HIS A 545 -5.60 12.03 -17.88
N GLU A 546 -4.83 11.05 -17.39
CA GLU A 546 -3.39 10.98 -17.64
C GLU A 546 -3.11 10.17 -18.91
N TYR A 547 -2.57 10.82 -19.93
CA TYR A 547 -2.32 10.21 -21.24
C TYR A 547 -0.86 10.29 -21.69
N ARG A 548 0.02 10.90 -20.88
CA ARG A 548 1.42 11.10 -21.26
C ARG A 548 2.14 9.78 -21.36
N HIS A 549 2.93 9.65 -22.42
CA HIS A 549 3.74 8.48 -22.70
C HIS A 549 4.67 8.10 -21.55
N ASN A 550 5.24 9.10 -20.88
CA ASN A 550 6.20 8.90 -19.79
C ASN A 550 5.55 8.57 -18.44
N PHE A 551 4.22 8.54 -18.37
CA PHE A 551 3.44 8.30 -17.14
C PHE A 551 2.52 7.06 -17.27
N PRO A 552 3.06 5.90 -17.69
CA PRO A 552 2.27 4.67 -17.74
C PRO A 552 1.83 4.29 -16.33
N LEU A 553 0.59 3.85 -16.19
CA LEU A 553 0.06 3.35 -14.93
C LEU A 553 0.67 2.00 -14.61
N THR A 554 1.23 1.79 -13.42
CA THR A 554 1.46 0.43 -12.90
C THR A 554 0.24 0.01 -12.09
N SER A 555 -0.58 -0.84 -12.68
CA SER A 555 -1.83 -1.35 -12.11
C SER A 555 -1.56 -2.27 -10.91
N LEU A 556 -2.58 -2.47 -10.07
CA LEU A 556 -2.63 -3.57 -9.11
C LEU A 556 -3.12 -4.88 -9.76
N ARG A 557 -3.71 -4.80 -10.96
CA ARG A 557 -4.19 -5.97 -11.71
C ARG A 557 -3.06 -6.69 -12.41
N GLN A 558 -3.23 -8.00 -12.59
CA GLN A 558 -2.38 -8.84 -13.44
C GLN A 558 -3.22 -9.37 -14.59
N GLY A 559 -3.20 -8.67 -15.73
CA GLY A 559 -4.07 -8.93 -16.86
C GLY A 559 -5.54 -8.85 -16.47
N ASN A 560 -6.31 -9.88 -16.85
CA ASN A 560 -7.74 -9.98 -16.52
C ASN A 560 -8.00 -10.64 -15.15
N THR A 561 -6.97 -10.88 -14.35
CA THR A 561 -7.14 -11.53 -13.04
C THR A 561 -7.87 -10.59 -12.07
N PRO A 562 -8.87 -11.10 -11.34
CA PRO A 562 -9.48 -10.35 -10.24
C PRO A 562 -8.43 -9.88 -9.23
N LEU A 563 -8.62 -8.70 -8.65
CA LEU A 563 -7.76 -8.23 -7.58
C LEU A 563 -7.91 -9.14 -6.34
N PRO A 564 -6.83 -9.35 -5.57
CA PRO A 564 -6.93 -9.93 -4.23
C PRO A 564 -8.01 -9.23 -3.39
N THR A 565 -8.64 -9.93 -2.44
CA THR A 565 -9.74 -9.34 -1.63
C THR A 565 -9.31 -8.19 -0.73
N ASN A 566 -8.00 -8.00 -0.53
CA ASN A 566 -7.41 -6.89 0.20
C ASN A 566 -6.83 -5.79 -0.70
N PHE A 567 -7.00 -5.89 -2.03
CA PHE A 567 -6.47 -4.95 -3.02
C PHE A 567 -7.63 -4.24 -3.71
N TYR A 568 -7.54 -2.91 -3.76
CA TYR A 568 -8.58 -2.05 -4.29
C TYR A 568 -7.96 -1.01 -5.21
N GLN A 569 -8.53 -0.84 -6.41
CA GLN A 569 -8.08 0.17 -7.36
C GLN A 569 -9.28 0.99 -7.85
N GLU A 570 -9.24 2.29 -7.64
CA GLU A 570 -10.34 3.21 -7.93
C GLU A 570 -9.90 4.25 -8.97
N VAL A 571 -10.85 4.74 -9.77
CA VAL A 571 -10.59 5.70 -10.86
C VAL A 571 -11.13 7.07 -10.49
N PHE A 572 -10.24 8.05 -10.41
CA PHE A 572 -10.55 9.43 -10.03
C PHE A 572 -10.45 10.40 -11.23
N PRO A 573 -11.21 11.50 -11.20
CA PRO A 573 -11.12 12.54 -12.22
C PRO A 573 -9.75 13.24 -12.20
N GLY A 574 -9.43 13.90 -13.31
CA GLY A 574 -8.19 14.65 -13.48
C GLY A 574 -6.99 13.86 -14.01
N ALA A 575 -5.89 14.56 -14.20
CA ALA A 575 -4.58 14.03 -14.57
C ALA A 575 -3.76 13.58 -13.33
N HIS A 576 -2.51 13.21 -13.53
CA HIS A 576 -1.65 12.61 -12.49
C HIS A 576 -1.60 13.40 -11.16
N SER A 577 -1.32 14.70 -11.22
CA SER A 577 -1.27 15.57 -10.03
C SER A 577 -2.63 16.10 -9.59
N ASP A 578 -3.70 15.88 -10.36
CA ASP A 578 -5.06 16.07 -9.87
C ASP A 578 -5.45 14.96 -8.88
N VAL A 579 -4.79 13.80 -8.94
CA VAL A 579 -4.99 12.70 -7.97
C VAL A 579 -3.95 12.75 -6.85
N GLY A 580 -2.67 12.95 -7.17
CA GLY A 580 -1.59 12.98 -6.17
C GLY A 580 -1.37 14.31 -5.47
N GLY A 581 -1.90 15.42 -6.01
CA GLY A 581 -1.55 16.78 -5.59
C GLY A 581 -0.25 17.28 -6.24
N GLY A 582 0.15 18.50 -5.86
CA GLY A 582 1.36 19.17 -6.37
C GLY A 582 1.09 20.34 -7.31
N TYR A 583 -0.11 20.44 -7.89
CA TYR A 583 -0.48 21.58 -8.73
C TYR A 583 -0.59 22.88 -7.92
N PRO A 584 -0.23 24.04 -8.50
CA PRO A 584 -0.46 25.33 -7.88
C PRO A 584 -1.96 25.60 -7.69
N TRP A 585 -2.28 26.41 -6.70
CA TRP A 585 -3.63 26.92 -6.50
C TRP A 585 -4.03 27.88 -7.61
N GLN A 586 -5.32 27.99 -7.90
CA GLN A 586 -5.83 28.94 -8.91
C GLN A 586 -5.38 30.38 -8.62
N ALA A 587 -5.28 30.76 -7.34
CA ALA A 587 -4.82 32.07 -6.92
C ALA A 587 -3.38 32.42 -7.36
N GLN A 588 -2.54 31.42 -7.67
CA GLN A 588 -1.17 31.63 -8.17
C GLN A 588 -1.14 32.12 -9.62
N TYR A 589 -2.21 31.95 -10.40
CA TYR A 589 -2.29 32.35 -11.81
C TYR A 589 -1.92 33.82 -12.07
N ASN A 590 -2.35 34.73 -11.18
CA ASN A 590 -2.16 36.16 -11.33
C ASN A 590 -0.92 36.70 -10.56
N LYS A 591 -0.04 35.83 -10.04
CA LYS A 591 1.17 36.30 -9.36
C LYS A 591 2.15 36.90 -10.36
N THR A 592 2.59 38.12 -10.08
CA THR A 592 3.55 38.87 -10.92
C THR A 592 4.85 39.23 -10.19
N ASP A 593 4.92 38.92 -8.90
CA ASP A 593 6.03 39.21 -7.99
C ASP A 593 7.00 38.04 -7.83
N LEU A 594 6.83 36.98 -8.63
CA LEU A 594 7.68 35.79 -8.62
C LEU A 594 8.96 35.99 -9.44
N PRO A 595 10.04 35.23 -9.15
CA PRO A 595 11.24 35.18 -9.99
C PRO A 595 10.90 34.95 -11.48
N PRO A 596 11.60 35.63 -12.43
CA PRO A 596 11.27 35.57 -13.85
C PRO A 596 11.20 34.17 -14.47
N ARG A 597 11.92 33.20 -13.88
CA ARG A 597 11.93 31.81 -14.36
C ARG A 597 10.58 31.09 -14.26
N TYR A 598 9.68 31.55 -13.38
CA TYR A 598 8.34 30.97 -13.26
C TYR A 598 7.39 31.46 -14.35
N GLY A 599 7.74 32.52 -15.10
CA GLY A 599 6.86 33.06 -16.14
C GLY A 599 5.58 33.71 -15.61
N ILE A 600 4.83 34.36 -16.50
CA ILE A 600 3.57 35.03 -16.19
C ILE A 600 2.55 34.72 -17.32
N PRO A 601 1.40 34.09 -17.02
CA PRO A 601 1.08 33.41 -15.76
C PRO A 601 1.99 32.19 -15.59
N THR A 602 2.14 31.70 -14.36
CA THR A 602 3.02 30.57 -14.07
C THR A 602 2.53 29.27 -14.73
N PRO A 603 3.41 28.39 -15.23
CA PRO A 603 3.05 27.08 -15.76
C PRO A 603 2.16 26.30 -14.81
N SER A 604 1.34 25.40 -15.36
CA SER A 604 0.40 24.55 -14.63
C SER A 604 -0.74 25.27 -13.90
N THR A 605 -0.80 26.61 -13.86
CA THR A 605 -1.98 27.35 -13.36
C THR A 605 -3.07 27.57 -14.42
N TYR A 606 -2.84 27.09 -15.64
CA TYR A 606 -3.77 27.27 -16.75
C TYR A 606 -3.74 26.12 -17.74
N ASN A 607 -4.85 25.96 -18.45
CA ASN A 607 -4.96 25.23 -19.68
C ASN A 607 -5.00 26.20 -20.87
N LEU A 608 -4.63 25.76 -22.07
CA LEU A 608 -4.73 26.56 -23.30
C LEU A 608 -6.10 26.38 -23.95
N GLU A 609 -6.72 27.48 -24.37
CA GLU A 609 -7.99 27.46 -25.10
C GLU A 609 -7.87 28.32 -26.36
N GLU A 610 -7.98 27.70 -27.54
CA GLU A 610 -7.94 28.43 -28.81
C GLU A 610 -9.20 29.28 -28.99
N VAL A 611 -9.01 30.56 -29.27
CA VAL A 611 -10.08 31.53 -29.54
C VAL A 611 -10.26 31.73 -31.04
N GLY A 612 -9.20 31.57 -31.82
CA GLY A 612 -9.27 31.61 -33.27
C GLY A 612 -7.90 31.58 -33.93
N SER A 613 -7.91 31.59 -35.26
CA SER A 613 -6.70 31.57 -36.07
C SER A 613 -6.78 32.52 -37.28
N LYS A 614 -5.61 32.94 -37.76
CA LYS A 614 -5.46 33.90 -38.86
C LYS A 614 -4.30 33.49 -39.76
N GLN A 615 -4.60 33.23 -41.02
CA GLN A 615 -3.57 32.92 -42.00
C GLN A 615 -2.72 34.16 -42.30
N GLN A 616 -1.40 33.99 -42.23
CA GLN A 616 -0.43 35.05 -42.44
C GLN A 616 0.36 34.76 -43.73
N ASN A 617 0.48 35.78 -44.59
CA ASN A 617 1.29 35.65 -45.80
C ASN A 617 2.78 35.79 -45.46
N LEU A 618 3.42 34.66 -45.14
CA LEU A 618 4.86 34.60 -44.83
C LEU A 618 5.73 35.09 -46.00
N GLN A 619 5.29 34.88 -47.25
CA GLN A 619 6.02 35.36 -48.42
C GLN A 619 6.05 36.90 -48.47
N ALA A 620 4.94 37.57 -48.12
CA ALA A 620 4.91 39.04 -48.04
C ALA A 620 5.86 39.62 -46.99
N LEU A 621 6.10 38.91 -45.88
CA LEU A 621 7.05 39.31 -44.84
C LEU A 621 8.52 39.05 -45.25
N ALA A 622 8.74 38.08 -46.14
CA ALA A 622 10.06 37.71 -46.66
C ALA A 622 10.47 38.47 -47.94
N ILE A 623 9.53 39.05 -48.70
CA ILE A 623 9.80 39.69 -50.01
C ILE A 623 10.75 40.89 -49.93
N ASN A 624 10.83 41.58 -48.79
CA ASN A 624 11.74 42.71 -48.58
C ASN A 624 13.04 42.35 -47.85
N ALA A 625 13.24 41.08 -47.49
CA ALA A 625 14.41 40.63 -46.75
C ALA A 625 15.58 40.35 -47.70
N GLN A 626 16.77 40.89 -47.39
CA GLN A 626 18.00 40.67 -48.15
C GLN A 626 18.69 39.35 -47.78
N SER A 627 18.23 38.67 -46.73
CA SER A 627 18.78 37.39 -46.26
C SER A 627 17.73 36.54 -45.53
N GLY A 628 18.00 35.23 -45.38
CA GLY A 628 17.16 34.34 -44.56
C GLY A 628 17.08 34.71 -43.08
N TYR A 629 18.12 35.39 -42.56
CA TYR A 629 18.12 35.93 -41.20
C TYR A 629 17.12 37.09 -41.06
N GLU A 630 17.14 38.02 -42.00
CA GLU A 630 16.21 39.16 -42.01
C GLU A 630 14.76 38.71 -42.23
N ALA A 631 14.53 37.68 -43.05
CA ALA A 631 13.22 37.06 -43.21
C ALA A 631 12.72 36.44 -41.89
N SER A 632 13.59 35.78 -41.13
CA SER A 632 13.25 35.18 -39.82
C SER A 632 12.95 36.27 -38.79
N SER A 633 13.76 37.32 -38.75
CA SER A 633 13.55 38.48 -37.87
C SER A 633 12.23 39.21 -38.16
N ASN A 634 11.85 39.37 -39.43
CA ASN A 634 10.57 39.98 -39.80
C ASN A 634 9.37 39.15 -39.31
N VAL A 635 9.47 37.82 -39.38
CA VAL A 635 8.43 36.90 -38.86
C VAL A 635 8.34 37.00 -37.34
N GLU A 636 9.48 37.02 -36.65
CA GLU A 636 9.55 37.14 -35.19
C GLU A 636 8.98 38.48 -34.70
N HIS A 637 9.33 39.60 -35.35
CA HIS A 637 8.75 40.91 -35.06
C HIS A 637 7.23 40.93 -35.26
N LYS A 638 6.73 40.28 -36.32
CA LYS A 638 5.28 40.20 -36.55
C LYS A 638 4.57 39.38 -35.47
N LEU A 639 5.15 38.25 -35.07
CA LEU A 639 4.63 37.42 -33.98
C LEU A 639 4.61 38.21 -32.66
N GLN A 640 5.69 38.95 -32.34
CA GLN A 640 5.75 39.80 -31.15
C GLN A 640 4.68 40.90 -31.17
N GLN A 641 4.42 41.53 -32.32
CA GLN A 641 3.37 42.53 -32.46
C GLN A 641 1.98 41.94 -32.20
N GLU A 642 1.68 40.79 -32.80
CA GLU A 642 0.39 40.10 -32.61
C GLU A 642 0.25 39.61 -31.16
N GLN A 643 1.32 39.10 -30.55
CA GLN A 643 1.34 38.74 -29.13
C GLN A 643 1.06 39.94 -28.22
N GLN A 644 1.65 41.11 -28.47
CA GLN A 644 1.40 42.31 -27.66
C GLN A 644 -0.05 42.77 -27.77
N GLN A 645 -0.60 42.81 -28.99
CA GLN A 645 -1.98 43.17 -29.23
C GLN A 645 -2.93 42.18 -28.54
N TRP A 646 -2.73 40.87 -28.77
CA TRP A 646 -3.56 39.83 -28.17
C TRP A 646 -3.48 39.79 -26.65
N SER A 647 -2.34 40.12 -26.06
CA SER A 647 -2.20 40.19 -24.60
C SER A 647 -3.13 41.27 -24.00
N GLN A 648 -3.30 42.40 -24.68
CA GLN A 648 -4.21 43.47 -24.24
C GLN A 648 -5.68 43.10 -24.47
N GLU A 649 -5.99 42.54 -25.64
CA GLU A 649 -7.35 42.10 -25.99
C GLU A 649 -7.81 40.97 -25.05
N SER A 650 -6.98 39.96 -24.83
CA SER A 650 -7.29 38.82 -23.96
C SER A 650 -7.55 39.26 -22.51
N LEU A 651 -6.76 40.19 -21.98
CA LEU A 651 -6.97 40.73 -20.64
C LEU A 651 -8.25 41.59 -20.58
N GLY A 652 -8.56 42.36 -21.62
CA GLY A 652 -9.75 43.20 -21.68
C GLY A 652 -11.05 42.38 -21.79
N ASP A 653 -11.07 41.40 -22.69
CA ASP A 653 -12.28 40.65 -23.05
C ASP A 653 -12.52 39.46 -22.11
N TYR A 654 -11.46 38.78 -21.66
CA TYR A 654 -11.55 37.54 -20.89
C TYR A 654 -11.01 37.65 -19.47
N GLN A 655 -10.29 38.72 -19.12
CA GLN A 655 -9.52 38.82 -17.86
C GLN A 655 -8.51 37.67 -17.71
N GLN A 656 -7.94 37.23 -18.84
CA GLN A 656 -6.99 36.11 -18.92
C GLN A 656 -5.78 36.52 -19.75
N TYR A 657 -4.61 35.96 -19.45
CA TYR A 657 -3.43 36.14 -20.28
C TYR A 657 -3.60 35.44 -21.64
N GLY A 658 -3.10 36.09 -22.69
CA GLY A 658 -3.14 35.56 -24.06
C GLY A 658 -1.81 34.98 -24.53
N LEU A 659 -1.86 34.01 -25.43
CA LEU A 659 -0.71 33.46 -26.17
C LEU A 659 -1.02 33.46 -27.67
N VAL A 660 -0.06 33.89 -28.49
CA VAL A 660 -0.11 33.77 -29.95
C VAL A 660 0.99 32.81 -30.37
N ALA A 661 0.61 31.77 -31.12
CA ALA A 661 1.54 30.80 -31.67
C ALA A 661 1.51 30.83 -33.21
N LEU A 662 2.63 30.48 -33.85
CA LEU A 662 2.75 30.43 -35.31
C LEU A 662 3.04 28.99 -35.74
N GLU A 663 2.18 28.42 -36.57
CA GLU A 663 2.40 27.12 -37.19
C GLU A 663 2.06 27.17 -38.68
N GLN A 664 3.01 26.74 -39.53
CA GLN A 664 2.82 26.64 -41.00
C GLN A 664 2.26 27.92 -41.66
N GLY A 665 2.58 29.10 -41.11
CA GLY A 665 2.10 30.39 -41.62
C GLY A 665 0.72 30.80 -41.12
N THR A 666 0.15 30.10 -40.14
CA THR A 666 -1.09 30.46 -39.46
C THR A 666 -0.78 30.91 -38.04
N LEU A 667 -1.30 32.08 -37.66
CA LEU A 667 -1.28 32.58 -36.30
C LEU A 667 -2.48 32.02 -35.55
N HIS A 668 -2.24 31.37 -34.41
CA HIS A 668 -3.25 30.82 -33.51
C HIS A 668 -3.28 31.65 -32.23
N TYR A 669 -4.48 32.02 -31.79
CA TYR A 669 -4.70 32.90 -30.63
C TYR A 669 -5.34 32.08 -29.52
N TYR A 670 -4.62 31.95 -28.41
CA TYR A 670 -5.04 31.19 -27.25
C TYR A 670 -5.27 32.11 -26.07
N ARG A 671 -6.28 31.81 -25.27
CA ARG A 671 -6.38 32.32 -23.89
C ARG A 671 -5.84 31.26 -22.94
N LYS A 672 -5.14 31.70 -21.90
CA LYS A 672 -4.63 30.87 -20.82
C LYS A 672 -5.72 30.76 -19.75
N GLN A 673 -6.61 29.78 -19.87
CA GLN A 673 -7.75 29.58 -18.99
C GLN A 673 -7.27 29.13 -17.60
N PRO A 674 -7.49 29.91 -16.52
CA PRO A 674 -7.13 29.50 -15.18
C PRO A 674 -7.80 28.19 -14.79
N ILE A 675 -7.06 27.34 -14.09
CA ILE A 675 -7.51 26.07 -13.54
C ILE A 675 -7.29 26.04 -12.03
N ASN A 676 -8.16 25.34 -11.32
CA ASN A 676 -8.00 25.10 -9.88
C ASN A 676 -7.59 23.65 -9.61
N SER A 677 -7.04 23.42 -8.43
CA SER A 677 -6.46 22.16 -7.96
C SER A 677 -7.42 21.36 -7.06
N ALA A 678 -8.73 21.64 -7.09
CA ALA A 678 -9.68 21.06 -6.13
C ALA A 678 -9.81 19.53 -6.23
N LEU A 679 -9.57 18.94 -7.41
CA LEU A 679 -9.71 17.49 -7.60
C LEU A 679 -8.81 16.66 -6.68
N CYS A 680 -7.63 17.16 -6.29
CA CYS A 680 -6.73 16.41 -5.43
C CYS A 680 -7.27 16.23 -4.00
N GLY A 681 -8.20 17.09 -3.57
CA GLY A 681 -8.90 16.94 -2.30
C GLY A 681 -9.86 15.74 -2.27
N LEU A 682 -10.46 15.38 -3.42
CA LEU A 682 -11.30 14.17 -3.52
C LEU A 682 -10.48 12.92 -3.20
N ALA A 683 -9.30 12.81 -3.82
CA ALA A 683 -8.39 11.70 -3.62
C ALA A 683 -7.80 11.69 -2.20
N GLN A 684 -7.47 12.85 -1.64
CA GLN A 684 -6.93 12.97 -0.28
C GLN A 684 -7.94 12.47 0.77
N GLU A 685 -9.20 12.90 0.67
CA GLU A 685 -10.26 12.49 1.59
C GLU A 685 -10.56 10.99 1.46
N ARG A 686 -10.61 10.46 0.23
CA ARG A 686 -10.82 9.02 0.02
C ARG A 686 -9.69 8.19 0.63
N MET A 687 -8.44 8.57 0.38
CA MET A 687 -7.28 7.86 0.93
C MET A 687 -7.27 7.92 2.45
N LYS A 688 -7.53 9.09 3.05
CA LYS A 688 -7.66 9.24 4.51
C LYS A 688 -8.70 8.28 5.08
N GLN A 689 -9.90 8.25 4.50
CA GLN A 689 -10.98 7.37 4.93
C GLN A 689 -10.57 5.88 4.87
N GLN A 690 -9.95 5.43 3.77
CA GLN A 690 -9.55 4.02 3.65
C GLN A 690 -8.44 3.65 4.62
N ALA A 691 -7.50 4.57 4.87
CA ALA A 691 -6.47 4.39 5.88
C ALA A 691 -7.08 4.30 7.30
N GLU A 692 -8.04 5.16 7.64
CA GLU A 692 -8.75 5.14 8.94
C GLU A 692 -9.48 3.82 9.17
N ILE A 693 -10.16 3.31 8.13
CA ILE A 693 -10.85 2.01 8.16
C ILE A 693 -9.84 0.88 8.40
N ALA A 694 -8.65 0.96 7.80
CA ALA A 694 -7.56 0.01 8.02
C ALA A 694 -6.86 0.17 9.39
N GLY A 695 -7.22 1.19 10.19
CA GLY A 695 -6.72 1.41 11.54
C GLY A 695 -5.65 2.50 11.67
N VAL A 696 -5.33 3.22 10.59
CA VAL A 696 -4.47 4.41 10.63
C VAL A 696 -5.15 5.50 11.45
N LYS A 697 -4.35 6.23 12.23
CA LYS A 697 -4.80 7.34 13.06
C LYS A 697 -4.26 8.64 12.46
N TRP A 698 -5.00 9.73 12.63
CA TRP A 698 -4.62 11.05 12.14
C TRP A 698 -4.80 12.09 13.23
N GLU A 699 -3.87 13.05 13.29
CA GLU A 699 -3.97 14.28 14.06
C GLU A 699 -4.76 15.30 13.25
N TYR A 700 -6.09 15.34 13.45
CA TYR A 700 -6.98 16.18 12.63
C TYR A 700 -6.68 17.68 12.70
N ASP A 701 -6.05 18.15 13.78
CA ASP A 701 -5.60 19.55 13.91
C ASP A 701 -4.49 19.91 12.91
N LEU A 702 -3.73 18.91 12.45
CA LEU A 702 -2.65 19.04 11.47
C LEU A 702 -3.08 18.58 10.06
N TYR A 703 -4.29 18.05 9.93
CA TYR A 703 -4.83 17.58 8.66
C TYR A 703 -5.34 18.76 7.82
N HIS A 704 -4.51 19.21 6.89
CA HIS A 704 -4.85 20.30 5.98
C HIS A 704 -5.34 19.78 4.63
N LEU A 705 -6.42 20.38 4.12
CA LEU A 705 -6.94 20.09 2.78
C LEU A 705 -6.30 21.04 1.75
N PRO A 706 -6.34 20.69 0.45
CA PRO A 706 -5.93 21.60 -0.61
C PRO A 706 -6.83 22.84 -0.62
N LYS A 707 -6.25 24.03 -0.70
CA LYS A 707 -6.99 25.30 -0.60
C LYS A 707 -8.15 25.40 -1.59
N ASP A 708 -7.90 25.08 -2.86
CA ASP A 708 -8.94 25.14 -3.89
C ASP A 708 -10.09 24.13 -3.64
N PHE A 709 -9.85 23.05 -2.88
CA PHE A 709 -10.88 22.11 -2.46
C PHE A 709 -11.70 22.64 -1.28
N GLU A 710 -11.04 23.27 -0.29
CA GLU A 710 -11.72 23.90 0.86
C GLU A 710 -12.67 25.02 0.44
N GLU A 711 -12.34 25.71 -0.65
CA GLU A 711 -13.16 26.80 -1.19
C GLU A 711 -14.23 26.31 -2.19
N ASN A 712 -14.22 25.02 -2.57
CA ASN A 712 -15.10 24.46 -3.60
C ASN A 712 -16.20 23.54 -3.02
N THR A 713 -17.38 24.10 -2.81
CA THR A 713 -18.54 23.38 -2.24
C THR A 713 -19.06 22.25 -3.13
N GLU A 714 -18.92 22.34 -4.46
CA GLU A 714 -19.35 21.29 -5.38
C GLU A 714 -18.45 20.05 -5.25
N MET A 715 -17.13 20.26 -5.15
CA MET A 715 -16.17 19.18 -4.93
C MET A 715 -16.30 18.57 -3.53
N GLN A 716 -16.63 19.36 -2.50
CA GLN A 716 -16.95 18.82 -1.17
C GLN A 716 -18.22 17.94 -1.19
N ALA A 717 -19.26 18.36 -1.91
CA ALA A 717 -20.47 17.55 -2.08
C ALA A 717 -20.20 16.25 -2.86
N LEU A 718 -19.39 16.32 -3.92
CA LEU A 718 -18.93 15.14 -4.65
C LEU A 718 -18.09 14.22 -3.74
N SER A 719 -17.19 14.77 -2.93
CA SER A 719 -16.41 13.99 -1.96
C SER A 719 -17.33 13.19 -1.03
N ALA A 720 -18.33 13.83 -0.43
CA ALA A 720 -19.30 13.13 0.42
C ALA A 720 -20.05 12.00 -0.31
N HIS A 721 -20.37 12.17 -1.59
CA HIS A 721 -20.96 11.13 -2.41
C HIS A 721 -20.00 9.95 -2.65
N LEU A 722 -18.75 10.24 -3.00
CA LEU A 722 -17.72 9.22 -3.25
C LEU A 722 -17.36 8.45 -1.97
N LEU A 723 -17.23 9.14 -0.82
CA LEU A 723 -16.94 8.54 0.48
C LEU A 723 -18.04 7.59 0.98
N ALA A 724 -19.26 7.71 0.47
CA ALA A 724 -20.36 6.81 0.80
C ALA A 724 -20.32 5.48 0.02
N LYS A 725 -19.48 5.38 -1.02
CA LYS A 725 -19.34 4.16 -1.82
C LYS A 725 -18.46 3.12 -1.12
N PRO A 726 -18.75 1.81 -1.30
CA PRO A 726 -17.85 0.75 -0.86
C PRO A 726 -16.44 0.91 -1.42
N ILE A 727 -15.46 0.36 -0.71
CA ILE A 727 -14.05 0.36 -1.14
C ILE A 727 -13.90 -0.42 -2.45
N GLY A 728 -13.18 0.15 -3.42
CA GLY A 728 -12.97 -0.42 -4.75
C GLY A 728 -14.04 -0.11 -5.79
N ASP A 729 -15.15 0.54 -5.41
CA ASP A 729 -16.30 0.75 -6.30
C ASP A 729 -16.31 2.10 -7.03
N ILE A 730 -15.40 3.03 -6.71
CA ILE A 730 -15.35 4.34 -7.37
C ILE A 730 -14.78 4.20 -8.79
N ASP A 731 -15.61 4.53 -9.78
CA ASP A 731 -15.25 4.56 -11.19
C ASP A 731 -15.83 5.81 -11.90
N VAL A 732 -15.53 5.97 -13.19
CA VAL A 732 -15.90 7.13 -14.02
C VAL A 732 -17.36 7.58 -13.85
N PRO A 733 -18.38 6.70 -13.90
CA PRO A 733 -19.78 7.13 -13.82
C PRO A 733 -20.14 7.84 -12.50
N ASP A 734 -19.37 7.63 -11.43
CA ASP A 734 -19.68 8.18 -10.11
C ASP A 734 -19.34 9.67 -9.98
N TRP A 735 -18.44 10.18 -10.82
CA TRP A 735 -18.01 11.58 -10.80
C TRP A 735 -18.20 12.30 -12.13
N LEU A 736 -18.45 11.59 -13.22
CA LEU A 736 -18.49 12.15 -14.58
C LEU A 736 -19.46 13.33 -14.69
N ASP A 737 -20.68 13.19 -14.19
CA ASP A 737 -21.72 14.23 -14.30
C ASP A 737 -21.40 15.48 -13.46
N ALA A 738 -20.68 15.31 -12.35
CA ALA A 738 -20.28 16.40 -11.48
C ALA A 738 -19.05 17.16 -12.02
N VAL A 739 -18.13 16.47 -12.70
CA VAL A 739 -16.85 17.06 -13.15
C VAL A 739 -16.94 17.57 -14.59
N SER A 740 -17.62 16.85 -15.49
CA SER A 740 -17.65 17.17 -16.93
C SER A 740 -18.08 18.61 -17.27
N PRO A 741 -19.11 19.18 -16.62
CA PRO A 741 -19.56 20.56 -16.91
C PRO A 741 -18.45 21.61 -16.71
N ASN A 742 -17.53 21.35 -15.77
CA ASN A 742 -16.45 22.24 -15.36
C ASN A 742 -15.07 21.69 -15.74
N SER A 743 -15.00 20.71 -16.65
CA SER A 743 -13.77 20.00 -17.04
C SER A 743 -12.63 20.95 -17.44
N LYS A 744 -12.94 22.04 -18.16
CA LYS A 744 -11.96 23.05 -18.60
C LYS A 744 -11.27 23.80 -17.45
N THR A 745 -11.90 23.85 -16.29
CA THR A 745 -11.44 24.59 -15.10
C THR A 745 -11.08 23.70 -13.92
N LEU A 746 -11.28 22.37 -14.05
CA LEU A 746 -11.00 21.38 -13.02
C LEU A 746 -9.95 20.35 -13.43
N ILE A 747 -9.86 19.97 -14.70
CA ILE A 747 -8.96 18.91 -15.18
C ILE A 747 -7.72 19.53 -15.80
N HIS A 748 -6.56 19.28 -15.20
CA HIS A 748 -5.29 19.74 -15.77
C HIS A 748 -4.95 18.92 -17.00
N ARG A 749 -4.43 19.58 -18.03
CA ARG A 749 -4.02 18.95 -19.29
C ARG A 749 -2.51 19.12 -19.48
N PRO A 750 -1.67 18.31 -18.82
CA PRO A 750 -0.21 18.47 -18.92
C PRO A 750 0.32 18.25 -20.34
N HIS A 751 -0.45 17.63 -21.23
CA HIS A 751 -0.14 17.44 -22.65
C HIS A 751 -0.66 18.58 -23.55
N ASP A 752 -1.20 19.67 -22.99
CA ASP A 752 -1.86 20.75 -23.76
C ASP A 752 -0.98 21.32 -24.88
N ALA A 753 0.32 21.51 -24.61
CA ALA A 753 1.24 22.06 -25.60
C ALA A 753 1.37 21.19 -26.86
N MET A 754 1.05 19.88 -26.79
CA MET A 754 1.20 18.91 -27.88
C MET A 754 -0.03 18.82 -28.78
N ILE A 755 -1.20 19.14 -28.24
CA ILE A 755 -2.47 19.06 -28.97
C ILE A 755 -2.91 20.42 -29.53
N HIS A 756 -2.18 21.49 -29.20
CA HIS A 756 -2.43 22.84 -29.71
C HIS A 756 -1.36 23.27 -30.72
N SER A 757 -1.81 23.87 -31.82
CA SER A 757 -0.98 24.29 -32.94
C SER A 757 0.04 25.36 -32.57
N GLY A 758 1.31 25.09 -32.90
CA GLY A 758 2.43 26.02 -32.73
C GLY A 758 2.92 26.24 -31.29
N THR A 759 2.39 25.49 -30.31
CA THR A 759 2.77 25.65 -28.89
C THR A 759 3.81 24.63 -28.42
N ALA A 760 4.01 23.56 -29.17
CA ALA A 760 4.94 22.49 -28.83
C ALA A 760 6.40 22.95 -28.90
N THR A 761 7.16 22.66 -27.85
CA THR A 761 8.64 22.75 -27.87
C THR A 761 9.25 21.34 -27.87
N ALA A 762 10.53 21.22 -28.22
CA ALA A 762 11.24 19.94 -28.17
C ALA A 762 11.24 19.33 -26.75
N MET A 763 11.38 20.17 -25.72
CA MET A 763 11.33 19.73 -24.32
C MET A 763 9.92 19.31 -23.89
N GLU A 764 8.90 20.09 -24.27
CA GLU A 764 7.50 19.72 -24.01
C GLU A 764 7.15 18.38 -24.68
N TRP A 765 7.61 18.15 -25.91
CA TRP A 765 7.40 16.88 -26.59
C TRP A 765 8.10 15.72 -25.90
N LEU A 766 9.33 15.92 -25.43
CA LEU A 766 10.07 14.89 -24.72
C LEU A 766 9.38 14.47 -23.41
N VAL A 767 8.76 15.41 -22.69
CA VAL A 767 8.19 15.18 -21.35
C VAL A 767 6.71 14.82 -21.38
N ASN A 768 5.94 15.55 -22.19
CA ASN A 768 4.48 15.61 -22.09
C ASN A 768 3.76 15.07 -23.34
N ARG A 769 4.46 14.43 -24.29
CA ARG A 769 3.79 13.78 -25.43
C ARG A 769 2.73 12.77 -24.95
N PRO A 770 1.49 12.85 -25.45
CA PRO A 770 0.48 11.85 -25.13
C PRO A 770 0.69 10.57 -25.96
N ASN A 771 0.08 9.47 -25.54
CA ASN A 771 -0.14 8.33 -26.42
C ASN A 771 -1.43 8.53 -27.21
N GLU A 772 -1.39 8.21 -28.50
CA GLU A 772 -2.50 8.41 -29.43
C GLU A 772 -2.78 7.14 -30.22
N ASN A 773 -4.06 6.79 -30.36
CA ASN A 773 -4.52 5.76 -31.27
C ASN A 773 -4.45 6.26 -32.72
N THR A 774 -4.60 5.34 -33.69
CA THR A 774 -4.60 5.69 -35.12
C THR A 774 -5.72 6.64 -35.54
N ASP A 775 -6.77 6.75 -34.74
CA ASP A 775 -7.90 7.67 -34.94
C ASP A 775 -7.73 9.03 -34.24
N GLY A 776 -6.60 9.25 -33.54
CA GLY A 776 -6.30 10.46 -32.79
C GLY A 776 -6.89 10.50 -31.37
N SER A 777 -7.58 9.45 -30.93
CA SER A 777 -8.03 9.37 -29.53
C SER A 777 -6.84 9.13 -28.60
N LEU A 778 -6.81 9.85 -27.48
CA LEU A 778 -5.77 9.68 -26.47
C LEU A 778 -6.03 8.42 -25.64
N TYR A 779 -4.97 7.73 -25.25
CA TYR A 779 -5.07 6.60 -24.35
C TYR A 779 -3.98 6.60 -23.29
N ARG A 780 -4.21 5.88 -22.20
CA ARG A 780 -3.23 5.67 -21.14
C ARG A 780 -2.58 4.30 -21.29
N GLU A 781 -1.25 4.28 -21.28
CA GLU A 781 -0.49 3.03 -21.20
C GLU A 781 -0.62 2.43 -19.79
N VAL A 782 -0.91 1.14 -19.68
CA VAL A 782 -1.11 0.44 -18.40
C VAL A 782 -0.25 -0.81 -18.37
N PHE A 783 0.56 -0.93 -17.32
CA PHE A 783 1.39 -2.08 -17.01
C PHE A 783 0.79 -2.87 -15.86
N ASP A 784 0.93 -4.20 -15.94
CA ASP A 784 0.42 -5.12 -14.93
C ASP A 784 1.26 -5.11 -13.65
N ASN A 785 0.70 -5.66 -12.57
CA ASN A 785 1.36 -5.94 -11.30
C ASN A 785 2.35 -7.13 -11.42
N VAL A 786 3.35 -6.99 -12.28
CA VAL A 786 4.42 -7.97 -12.49
C VAL A 786 5.76 -7.25 -12.56
N ASP A 787 6.82 -7.92 -12.10
CA ASP A 787 8.17 -7.46 -12.37
C ASP A 787 8.59 -7.89 -13.78
N ALA A 788 9.26 -6.99 -14.50
CA ALA A 788 9.77 -7.22 -15.85
C ALA A 788 10.97 -8.19 -15.90
#